data_AF-A0A6H5L6E9-F1
#
_entry.id   AF-A0A6H5L6E9-F1
#
_cell.length_a   1.000
_cell.length_b   1.000
_cell.length_c   1.000
_cell.angle_alpha   90.00
_cell.angle_beta   90.00
_cell.angle_gamma   90.00
#
_symmetry.space_group_name_H-M   'P 1'
#
loop_
_entity.id
_entity.type
_entity.pdbx_description
1 polymer ?
#
loop_
_entity_poly.entity_id
_entity_poly.type
_entity_poly.pdbx_seq_one_letter_code
_entity_poly.pdbx_strand_id
1 'polypeptide(L)'
;MDAQLVHQTGHWVVQTDCSNAFNTGKRTAIMAQAAKSVPDLVGYIARCYDEIPAKAIYTMDSGERRTIECKSGVQQGDGMGPPLFCFILVPIVLKLRAKYDHLGWASSSTWGKSSALPPPGHDVTPAERRLLGDAGLPIAEEGITVVGVPIGTDAYVEDIAMKVITEGGADKLARMLVRMPDKQVAHLVTSQSLTQRSGYIERGINHKLVKGACKRLDNMVMWVLEATMGLRDTEVEEEFFQDDCQPDRFKLKPYQQAQARLSTGAGGLGLPAADMRRFSAPLGNLVGTLPAVIAALRGPLGESVRVRIPGTVLVERMGDAIKELNQEHGISVEILKGILPPSWVEWALEPTGETGRRQPTVAELAAHDGESTTPRKAQHKLGKAINKIQLEKFMESLEHLPQEAVPPTRDNPYGGQEARNMAYARTRSSQGQGGHAFLRAAPTDRAREIPSNEFVYATRRALGVEEFLAERCPRCHRGREGEIITTVHARTCRRDGAQVNMHEPLKYALSRALNGLRVKHDVESGTPFTGERNLSMDIVIRPGALTNASSPGYRNKGILLDVTHADPQAQVHLRNGSATSDGIAAQASEARKRQHYARPGHVSFDERSFKLTTLAVESFGRLGEEGYEFIDELATHAVGGRDGGTMALKGVFKERLLQIVSVATQVAISRRVQRYKLALRGRQDAENRRTRSTSDQSTPMIWGWSVDAS
;
A
#
# COMPACT_ATOMS: atom_id res chain seq x y z
N MET A 1 -8.04 25.75 2.34
CA MET A 1 -9.45 25.87 1.93
C MET A 1 -9.92 27.31 2.03
N ASP A 2 -9.80 27.94 3.20
CA ASP A 2 -10.23 29.34 3.43
C ASP A 2 -9.65 30.32 2.42
N ALA A 3 -8.33 30.35 2.23
CA ALA A 3 -7.68 31.21 1.24
C ALA A 3 -8.20 30.96 -0.19
N GLN A 4 -8.47 29.71 -0.54
CA GLN A 4 -9.02 29.36 -1.86
C GLN A 4 -10.45 29.85 -2.02
N LEU A 5 -11.29 29.72 -0.99
CA LEU A 5 -12.66 30.24 -1.00
C LEU A 5 -12.68 31.78 -1.04
N VAL A 6 -11.81 32.44 -0.27
CA VAL A 6 -11.64 33.91 -0.32
C VAL A 6 -11.26 34.35 -1.73
N HIS A 7 -10.26 33.73 -2.34
CA HIS A 7 -9.87 33.99 -3.73
C HIS A 7 -11.04 33.80 -4.70
N GLN A 8 -11.67 32.62 -4.68
CA GLN A 8 -12.74 32.27 -5.61
C GLN A 8 -14.03 33.06 -5.42
N THR A 9 -14.22 33.71 -4.27
CA THR A 9 -15.37 34.59 -4.01
C THR A 9 -15.08 36.05 -4.36
N GLY A 10 -14.00 36.35 -5.08
CA GLY A 10 -13.73 37.67 -5.64
C GLY A 10 -12.87 38.56 -4.76
N HIS A 11 -12.09 38.00 -3.83
CA HIS A 11 -11.23 38.75 -2.93
C HIS A 11 -9.76 38.48 -3.17
N TRP A 12 -8.92 39.47 -2.87
CA TRP A 12 -7.48 39.34 -2.92
C TRP A 12 -6.99 38.38 -1.84
N VAL A 13 -6.01 37.54 -2.17
CA VAL A 13 -5.29 36.74 -1.17
C VAL A 13 -3.88 37.26 -1.04
N VAL A 14 -3.52 37.64 0.18
CA VAL A 14 -2.16 38.06 0.50
C VAL A 14 -1.48 36.95 1.27
N GLN A 15 -0.54 36.28 0.62
CA GLN A 15 0.39 35.40 1.31
C GLN A 15 1.54 36.23 1.82
N THR A 16 1.91 35.99 3.06
CA THR A 16 3.07 36.60 3.66
C THR A 16 3.89 35.43 4.29
N ASP A 17 5.23 35.42 4.23
CA ASP A 17 6.15 34.57 5.02
C ASP A 17 7.22 35.37 5.84
N CYS A 18 7.59 34.91 7.04
CA CYS A 18 8.57 35.55 7.91
C CYS A 18 10.00 35.05 7.63
N SER A 19 10.94 35.95 7.30
CA SER A 19 12.35 35.56 7.25
C SER A 19 12.90 35.30 8.66
N ASN A 20 13.48 34.11 8.86
CA ASN A 20 14.15 33.71 10.10
C ASN A 20 13.27 33.86 11.36
N ALA A 21 11.98 33.52 11.21
CA ALA A 21 10.89 33.86 12.13
C ALA A 21 11.18 33.60 13.62
N PHE A 22 11.70 32.40 13.92
CA PHE A 22 11.96 31.96 15.29
C PHE A 22 13.11 32.76 15.91
N ASN A 23 14.18 33.03 15.16
CA ASN A 23 15.40 33.65 15.69
C ASN A 23 15.30 35.18 15.81
N THR A 24 14.39 35.81 15.07
CA THR A 24 14.22 37.28 15.04
C THR A 24 13.17 37.80 16.03
N GLY A 25 12.41 36.91 16.66
CA GLY A 25 11.38 37.26 17.62
C GLY A 25 11.91 38.04 18.84
N LYS A 26 11.25 39.14 19.21
CA LYS A 26 11.64 39.90 20.42
C LYS A 26 11.17 39.16 21.67
N ARG A 27 12.11 38.69 22.50
CA ARG A 27 11.80 37.99 23.76
C ARG A 27 10.95 38.82 24.72
N THR A 28 11.17 40.13 24.76
CA THR A 28 10.33 41.06 25.53
C THR A 28 8.86 41.03 25.10
N ALA A 29 8.58 40.87 23.81
CA ALA A 29 7.22 40.74 23.30
C ALA A 29 6.60 39.38 23.69
N ILE A 30 7.38 38.30 23.64
CA ILE A 30 6.97 36.97 24.12
C ILE A 30 6.59 37.06 25.60
N MET A 31 7.48 37.63 26.42
CA MET A 31 7.29 37.76 27.88
C MET A 31 6.08 38.62 28.22
N ALA A 32 5.90 39.76 27.55
CA ALA A 32 4.73 40.62 27.76
C ALA A 32 3.42 39.92 27.41
N GLN A 33 3.38 39.17 26.31
CA GLN A 33 2.18 38.44 25.92
C GLN A 33 1.95 37.20 26.82
N ALA A 34 3.00 36.50 27.23
CA ALA A 34 2.91 35.39 28.18
C ALA A 34 2.34 35.87 29.54
N ALA A 35 2.84 36.99 30.07
CA ALA A 35 2.33 37.60 31.29
C ALA A 35 0.86 37.99 31.22
N LYS A 36 0.35 38.28 30.01
CA LYS A 36 -1.07 38.59 29.78
C LYS A 36 -1.92 37.33 29.60
N SER A 37 -1.42 36.33 28.88
CA SER A 37 -2.22 35.18 28.45
C SER A 37 -2.11 33.97 29.37
N VAL A 38 -0.92 33.69 29.89
CA VAL A 38 -0.63 32.54 30.76
C VAL A 38 0.46 32.92 31.79
N PRO A 39 0.10 33.71 32.83
CA PRO A 39 1.08 34.29 33.77
C PRO A 39 2.00 33.26 34.43
N ASP A 40 1.47 32.07 34.74
CA ASP A 40 2.21 30.99 35.41
C ASP A 40 3.41 30.48 34.60
N LEU A 41 3.39 30.66 33.27
CA LEU A 41 4.46 30.25 32.37
C LEU A 41 5.63 31.25 32.32
N VAL A 42 5.44 32.48 32.81
CA VAL A 42 6.43 33.57 32.69
C VAL A 42 7.74 33.21 33.37
N GLY A 43 7.70 32.63 34.58
CA GLY A 43 8.92 32.26 35.31
C GLY A 43 9.73 31.18 34.59
N TYR A 44 9.06 30.23 33.94
CA TYR A 44 9.71 29.21 33.13
C TYR A 44 10.33 29.81 31.86
N ILE A 45 9.59 30.67 31.15
CA ILE A 45 10.08 31.32 29.93
C ILE A 45 11.27 32.23 30.24
N ALA A 46 11.20 33.01 31.33
CA ALA A 46 12.30 33.86 31.79
C ALA A 46 13.58 33.05 32.01
N ARG A 47 13.47 31.92 32.70
CA ARG A 47 14.62 31.05 32.97
C ARG A 47 15.22 30.45 31.68
N CYS A 48 14.38 30.07 30.72
CA CYS A 48 14.83 29.45 29.48
C CYS A 48 15.38 30.46 28.46
N TYR A 49 14.88 31.69 28.45
CA TYR A 49 15.11 32.62 27.34
C TYR A 49 15.56 34.03 27.77
N ASP A 50 15.41 34.45 29.03
CA ASP A 50 15.73 35.81 29.46
C ASP A 50 16.94 35.86 30.40
N GLU A 51 16.93 35.08 31.49
CA GLU A 51 17.95 35.10 32.55
C GLU A 51 19.32 34.57 32.06
N ILE A 52 19.31 33.63 31.11
CA ILE A 52 20.52 33.03 30.54
C ILE A 52 20.39 33.03 29.01
N PRO A 53 21.31 33.69 28.26
CA PRO A 53 21.33 33.59 26.82
C PRO A 53 21.52 32.14 26.40
N ALA A 54 20.60 31.61 25.58
CA ALA A 54 20.75 30.28 25.00
C ALA A 54 22.07 30.21 24.20
N LYS A 55 22.89 29.19 24.45
CA LYS A 55 24.21 29.03 23.81
C LYS A 55 24.11 28.06 22.64
N ALA A 56 24.37 28.52 21.43
CA ALA A 56 24.54 27.67 20.27
C ALA A 56 26.01 27.30 20.10
N ILE A 57 26.34 26.01 20.19
CA ILE A 57 27.69 25.49 19.96
C ILE A 57 27.74 24.93 18.55
N TYR A 58 28.69 25.39 17.74
CA TYR A 58 28.89 24.89 16.39
C TYR A 58 30.37 24.59 16.15
N THR A 59 30.61 23.58 15.32
CA THR A 59 31.97 23.15 14.93
C THR A 59 32.20 23.61 13.50
N MET A 60 33.25 24.41 13.29
CA MET A 60 33.69 24.85 11.97
C MET A 60 34.26 23.66 11.19
N ASP A 61 34.38 23.76 9.86
CA ASP A 61 35.01 22.72 9.03
C ASP A 61 36.47 22.43 9.43
N SER A 62 37.12 23.39 10.10
CA SER A 62 38.46 23.25 10.70
C SER A 62 38.48 22.38 11.97
N GLY A 63 37.33 21.96 12.49
CA GLY A 63 37.19 21.29 13.79
C GLY A 63 37.14 22.24 14.99
N GLU A 64 37.31 23.57 14.79
CA GLU A 64 37.21 24.57 15.85
C GLU A 64 35.76 24.66 16.38
N ARG A 65 35.57 24.58 17.70
CA ARG A 65 34.27 24.80 18.33
C ARG A 65 34.10 26.26 18.71
N ARG A 66 32.99 26.87 18.28
CA ARG A 66 32.58 28.22 18.66
C ARG A 66 31.25 28.20 19.39
N THR A 67 31.07 29.16 20.28
CA THR A 67 29.82 29.37 21.02
C THR A 67 29.23 30.74 20.67
N ILE A 68 27.96 30.77 20.27
CA ILE A 68 27.20 31.99 20.02
C ILE A 68 26.16 32.13 21.12
N GLU A 69 26.09 33.31 21.73
CA GLU A 69 25.00 33.67 22.63
C GLU A 69 23.79 34.15 21.82
N CYS A 70 22.70 33.38 21.85
CA CYS A 70 21.43 33.74 21.25
C CYS A 70 20.70 34.71 22.20
N LYS A 71 20.72 36.01 21.86
CA LYS A 71 20.08 37.10 22.64
C LYS A 71 18.68 37.48 22.16
N SER A 72 18.26 36.98 21.00
CA SER A 72 16.94 37.17 20.42
C SER A 72 16.30 35.84 20.05
N GLY A 73 14.99 35.87 19.81
CA GLY A 73 14.25 34.74 19.29
C GLY A 73 14.09 33.57 20.26
N VAL A 74 13.52 32.51 19.70
CA VAL A 74 13.33 31.20 20.31
C VAL A 74 14.09 30.17 19.48
N GLN A 75 14.60 29.13 20.14
CA GLN A 75 15.48 28.17 19.47
C GLN A 75 14.68 27.25 18.55
N GLN A 76 15.11 27.11 17.29
CA GLN A 76 14.53 26.14 16.37
C GLN A 76 14.86 24.70 16.83
N GLY A 77 13.83 23.86 16.90
CA GLY A 77 13.92 22.51 17.45
C GLY A 77 13.55 22.40 18.94
N ASP A 78 13.37 23.51 19.65
CA ASP A 78 12.76 23.49 20.99
C ASP A 78 11.25 23.21 20.86
N GLY A 79 10.74 22.26 21.67
CA GLY A 79 9.32 21.95 21.76
C GLY A 79 8.44 23.16 22.17
N MET A 80 8.99 24.12 22.92
CA MET A 80 8.30 25.38 23.28
C MET A 80 8.46 26.49 22.22
N GLY A 81 9.33 26.31 21.23
CA GLY A 81 9.58 27.32 20.20
C GLY A 81 8.30 27.77 19.48
N PRO A 82 7.47 26.87 18.93
CA PRO A 82 6.28 27.26 18.18
C PRO A 82 5.22 28.00 19.02
N PRO A 83 4.83 27.52 20.23
CA PRO A 83 3.94 28.28 21.11
C PRO A 83 4.45 29.69 21.46
N LEU A 84 5.75 29.83 21.74
CA LEU A 84 6.34 31.13 22.06
C LEU A 84 6.39 32.06 20.85
N PHE A 85 6.61 31.53 19.65
CA PHE A 85 6.49 32.31 18.42
C PHE A 85 5.05 32.81 18.22
N CYS A 86 4.04 32.01 18.53
CA CYS A 86 2.64 32.44 18.49
C CYS A 86 2.37 33.64 19.41
N PHE A 87 3.01 33.75 20.58
CA PHE A 87 2.88 34.91 21.46
C PHE A 87 3.34 36.23 20.82
N ILE A 88 4.28 36.19 19.88
CA ILE A 88 4.67 37.36 19.10
C ILE A 88 3.56 37.74 18.13
N LEU A 89 2.95 36.74 17.48
CA LEU A 89 1.98 36.94 16.41
C LEU A 89 0.59 37.35 16.94
N VAL A 90 0.12 36.80 18.06
CA VAL A 90 -1.22 37.08 18.62
C VAL A 90 -1.56 38.58 18.66
N PRO A 91 -0.76 39.46 19.28
CA PRO A 91 -1.10 40.88 19.34
C PRO A 91 -1.08 41.56 17.96
N ILE A 92 -0.23 41.10 17.04
CA ILE A 92 -0.16 41.61 15.67
C ILE A 92 -1.43 41.21 14.91
N VAL A 93 -1.80 39.93 14.94
CA VAL A 93 -2.99 39.39 14.28
C VAL A 93 -4.26 40.05 14.82
N LEU A 94 -4.37 40.25 16.14
CA LEU A 94 -5.52 40.93 16.75
C LEU A 94 -5.61 42.40 16.30
N LYS A 95 -4.48 43.13 16.24
CA LYS A 95 -4.45 44.52 15.73
C LYS A 95 -4.82 44.58 14.25
N LEU A 96 -4.28 43.68 13.43
CA LEU A 96 -4.61 43.60 12.01
C LEU A 96 -6.09 43.30 11.81
N ARG A 97 -6.64 42.33 12.56
CA ARG A 97 -8.06 42.00 12.52
C ARG A 97 -8.91 43.22 12.88
N ALA A 98 -8.61 43.90 14.00
CA ALA A 98 -9.37 45.09 14.40
C ALA A 98 -9.29 46.24 13.38
N LYS A 99 -8.12 46.45 12.77
CA LYS A 99 -7.90 47.54 11.80
C LYS A 99 -8.54 47.26 10.43
N TYR A 100 -8.52 46.02 9.98
CA TYR A 100 -8.90 45.63 8.60
C TYR A 100 -10.15 44.75 8.53
N ASP A 101 -10.92 44.61 9.62
CA ASP A 101 -12.15 43.79 9.66
C ASP A 101 -13.17 44.21 8.59
N HIS A 102 -13.27 45.53 8.35
CA HIS A 102 -14.16 46.13 7.35
C HIS A 102 -13.73 45.87 5.90
N LEU A 103 -12.44 45.59 5.67
CA LEU A 103 -11.87 45.27 4.36
C LEU A 103 -11.84 43.76 4.09
N GLY A 104 -12.20 42.95 5.08
CA GLY A 104 -12.24 41.52 4.90
C GLY A 104 -10.90 40.82 4.88
N TRP A 105 -10.10 41.08 5.91
CA TRP A 105 -8.80 40.43 6.05
C TRP A 105 -8.91 39.01 6.62
N ALA A 106 -8.49 38.00 5.85
CA ALA A 106 -8.19 36.64 6.33
C ALA A 106 -6.66 36.47 6.40
N SER A 107 -6.09 36.40 7.61
CA SER A 107 -4.63 36.45 7.79
C SER A 107 -3.93 35.13 7.47
N SER A 108 -2.90 35.17 6.62
CA SER A 108 -1.73 34.30 6.73
C SER A 108 -0.47 35.19 6.78
N SER A 109 0.32 35.09 7.86
CA SER A 109 1.49 35.94 8.25
C SER A 109 2.79 35.45 7.58
N THR A 110 3.82 36.21 7.10
CA THR A 110 4.47 37.49 7.51
C THR A 110 5.41 38.10 6.41
N TRP A 111 6.32 39.08 6.57
CA TRP A 111 6.94 39.78 5.40
C TRP A 111 8.38 39.36 5.05
N GLY A 112 8.59 38.85 3.83
CA GLY A 112 9.88 38.40 3.28
C GLY A 112 9.81 37.52 2.01
N LYS A 113 8.74 36.72 1.87
CA LYS A 113 8.27 36.08 0.63
C LYS A 113 6.78 36.30 0.47
N SER A 114 6.39 37.57 0.50
CA SER A 114 4.99 37.94 0.42
C SER A 114 4.58 38.09 -1.03
N SER A 115 3.34 37.72 -1.36
CA SER A 115 2.75 37.94 -2.67
C SER A 115 1.25 38.19 -2.54
N ALA A 116 0.74 39.02 -3.45
CA ALA A 116 -0.68 39.29 -3.57
C ALA A 116 -1.21 38.55 -4.81
N LEU A 117 -2.23 37.73 -4.62
CA LEU A 117 -2.95 37.06 -5.70
C LEU A 117 -4.25 37.83 -5.97
N PRO A 118 -4.44 38.38 -7.19
CA PRO A 118 -5.69 39.03 -7.56
C PRO A 118 -6.85 38.03 -7.61
N PRO A 119 -8.11 38.49 -7.45
CA PRO A 119 -9.27 37.65 -7.67
C PRO A 119 -9.32 37.07 -9.10
N PRO A 120 -9.99 35.92 -9.32
CA PRO A 120 -10.19 35.38 -10.66
C PRO A 120 -10.85 36.40 -11.60
N GLY A 121 -10.24 36.64 -12.76
CA GLY A 121 -10.74 37.56 -13.78
C GLY A 121 -10.57 39.05 -13.47
N HIS A 122 -9.84 39.41 -12.40
CA HIS A 122 -9.54 40.81 -12.08
C HIS A 122 -8.37 41.33 -12.91
N ASP A 123 -8.63 42.35 -13.75
CA ASP A 123 -7.60 43.07 -14.49
C ASP A 123 -6.88 44.04 -13.54
N VAL A 124 -5.67 43.66 -13.12
CA VAL A 124 -4.84 44.44 -12.20
C VAL A 124 -4.47 45.78 -12.83
N THR A 125 -4.93 46.87 -12.20
CA THR A 125 -4.67 48.23 -12.68
C THR A 125 -3.23 48.68 -12.37
N PRO A 126 -2.68 49.66 -13.12
CA PRO A 126 -1.38 50.25 -12.81
C PRO A 126 -1.31 50.85 -11.39
N ALA A 127 -2.42 51.39 -10.89
CA ALA A 127 -2.51 51.98 -9.55
C ALA A 127 -2.40 50.91 -8.45
N GLU A 128 -3.07 49.77 -8.61
CA GLU A 128 -2.97 48.64 -7.66
C GLU A 128 -1.57 48.03 -7.66
N ARG A 129 -0.95 47.88 -8.84
CA ARG A 129 0.43 47.39 -8.97
C ARG A 129 1.42 48.29 -8.25
N ARG A 130 1.25 49.61 -8.37
CA ARG A 130 2.06 50.59 -7.62
C ARG A 130 1.81 50.49 -6.12
N LEU A 131 0.55 50.47 -5.69
CA LEU A 131 0.19 50.40 -4.27
C LEU A 131 0.76 49.15 -3.58
N LEU A 132 0.59 47.98 -4.21
CA LEU A 132 1.10 46.71 -3.68
C LEU A 132 2.63 46.65 -3.77
N GLY A 133 3.22 47.17 -4.85
CA GLY A 133 4.67 47.31 -4.98
C GLY A 133 5.30 48.17 -3.88
N ASP A 134 4.71 49.33 -3.59
CA ASP A 134 5.14 50.25 -2.51
C ASP A 134 5.04 49.58 -1.13
N ALA A 135 4.12 48.62 -0.97
CA ALA A 135 3.99 47.81 0.24
C ALA A 135 4.95 46.60 0.29
N GLY A 136 5.71 46.31 -0.78
CA GLY A 136 6.56 45.13 -0.88
C GLY A 136 5.80 43.82 -1.16
N LEU A 137 4.61 43.92 -1.75
CA LEU A 137 3.78 42.80 -2.21
C LEU A 137 3.89 42.66 -3.74
N PRO A 138 4.82 41.85 -4.27
CA PRO A 138 4.75 41.49 -5.68
C PRO A 138 3.42 40.80 -5.99
N ILE A 139 2.84 41.12 -7.14
CA ILE A 139 1.61 40.51 -7.63
C ILE A 139 1.98 39.17 -8.27
N ALA A 140 1.35 38.10 -7.80
CA ALA A 140 1.47 36.79 -8.39
C ALA A 140 0.44 36.64 -9.52
N GLU A 141 0.91 36.67 -10.77
CA GLU A 141 0.02 36.66 -11.94
C GLU A 141 -0.60 35.28 -12.18
N GLU A 142 0.14 34.21 -11.90
CA GLU A 142 -0.32 32.84 -12.13
C GLU A 142 -0.87 32.16 -10.88
N GLY A 143 -0.30 32.42 -9.70
CA GLY A 143 -0.71 31.77 -8.46
C GLY A 143 0.29 31.86 -7.31
N ILE A 144 -0.15 31.42 -6.14
CA ILE A 144 0.62 31.34 -4.89
C ILE A 144 0.44 29.97 -4.24
N THR A 145 1.33 29.60 -3.32
CA THR A 145 1.26 28.31 -2.60
C THR A 145 1.10 28.54 -1.09
N VAL A 146 -0.11 28.30 -0.59
CA VAL A 146 -0.49 28.55 0.81
C VAL A 146 -0.44 27.26 1.61
N VAL A 147 0.54 27.14 2.52
CA VAL A 147 0.78 25.93 3.34
C VAL A 147 0.92 24.67 2.46
N GLY A 148 1.59 24.85 1.31
CA GLY A 148 1.82 23.84 0.27
C GLY A 148 0.68 23.70 -0.76
N VAL A 149 -0.48 24.33 -0.56
CA VAL A 149 -1.64 24.18 -1.47
C VAL A 149 -1.56 25.28 -2.53
N PRO A 150 -1.39 24.95 -3.82
CA PRO A 150 -1.40 25.94 -4.88
C PRO A 150 -2.79 26.54 -5.09
N ILE A 151 -2.85 27.86 -5.23
CA ILE A 151 -4.05 28.66 -5.50
C ILE A 151 -3.70 29.60 -6.64
N GLY A 152 -4.47 29.60 -7.72
CA GLY A 152 -4.20 30.43 -8.90
C GLY A 152 -4.92 29.92 -10.13
N THR A 153 -4.31 30.11 -11.28
CA THR A 153 -4.76 29.55 -12.56
C THR A 153 -4.65 28.02 -12.54
N ASP A 154 -5.45 27.36 -13.39
CA ASP A 154 -5.41 25.90 -13.51
C ASP A 154 -4.02 25.43 -13.96
N ALA A 155 -3.37 26.15 -14.89
CA ALA A 155 -2.02 25.85 -15.37
C ALA A 155 -0.96 25.90 -14.24
N TYR A 156 -1.01 26.92 -13.38
CA TYR A 156 -0.12 27.02 -12.22
C TYR A 156 -0.31 25.83 -11.27
N VAL A 157 -1.56 25.48 -11.00
CA VAL A 157 -1.90 24.39 -10.08
C VAL A 157 -1.46 23.03 -10.64
N GLU A 158 -1.63 22.80 -11.94
CA GLU A 158 -1.18 21.60 -12.64
C GLU A 158 0.35 21.47 -12.65
N ASP A 159 1.07 22.57 -12.95
CA ASP A 159 2.53 22.60 -12.91
C ASP A 159 3.07 22.25 -11.51
N ILE A 160 2.50 22.85 -10.45
CA ILE A 160 2.88 22.52 -9.07
C ILE A 160 2.56 21.06 -8.74
N ALA A 161 1.40 20.55 -9.15
CA ALA A 161 1.05 19.15 -8.94
C ALA A 161 2.05 18.19 -9.61
N MET A 162 2.50 18.53 -10.82
CA MET A 162 3.51 17.75 -11.55
C MET A 162 4.88 17.83 -10.87
N LYS A 163 5.32 19.03 -10.48
CA LYS A 163 6.59 19.25 -9.75
C LYS A 163 6.67 18.47 -8.44
N VAL A 164 5.54 18.32 -7.72
CA VAL A 164 5.51 17.48 -6.51
C VAL A 164 5.87 16.02 -6.81
N ILE A 165 5.54 15.50 -7.99
CA ILE A 165 5.91 14.14 -8.40
C ILE A 165 7.35 14.11 -8.91
N THR A 166 7.71 14.99 -9.84
CA THR A 166 9.02 14.99 -10.50
C THR A 166 10.14 15.46 -9.57
N GLU A 167 10.03 16.70 -9.06
CA GLU A 167 11.03 17.35 -8.21
C GLU A 167 10.89 16.95 -6.73
N GLY A 168 9.70 16.53 -6.29
CA GLY A 168 9.44 16.04 -4.92
C GLY A 168 10.04 14.65 -4.62
N GLY A 169 10.82 14.11 -5.54
CA GLY A 169 11.67 12.93 -5.34
C GLY A 169 10.99 11.59 -5.62
N ALA A 170 9.77 11.57 -6.20
CA ALA A 170 9.14 10.30 -6.60
C ALA A 170 9.94 9.63 -7.71
N ASP A 171 10.34 10.38 -8.74
CA ASP A 171 11.18 9.88 -9.85
C ASP A 171 12.50 9.29 -9.32
N LYS A 172 13.19 10.04 -8.45
CA LYS A 172 14.44 9.58 -7.82
C LYS A 172 14.21 8.29 -7.01
N LEU A 173 13.15 8.24 -6.23
CA LEU A 173 12.82 7.07 -5.41
C LEU A 173 12.51 5.85 -6.29
N ALA A 174 11.72 6.00 -7.36
CA ALA A 174 11.41 4.91 -8.28
C ALA A 174 12.67 4.30 -8.91
N ARG A 175 13.60 5.13 -9.38
CA ARG A 175 14.89 4.69 -9.93
C ARG A 175 15.74 3.95 -8.90
N MET A 176 15.75 4.43 -7.64
CA MET A 176 16.44 3.73 -6.55
C MET A 176 15.81 2.36 -6.25
N LEU A 177 14.48 2.27 -6.23
CA LEU A 177 13.75 1.05 -5.88
C LEU A 177 14.04 -0.12 -6.81
N VAL A 178 14.15 0.13 -8.12
CA VAL A 178 14.49 -0.91 -9.10
C VAL A 178 15.88 -1.49 -8.84
N ARG A 179 16.83 -0.65 -8.42
CA ARG A 179 18.23 -1.01 -8.14
C ARG A 179 18.43 -1.60 -6.74
N MET A 180 17.42 -1.59 -5.87
CA MET A 180 17.54 -2.17 -4.54
C MET A 180 17.81 -3.68 -4.61
N PRO A 181 18.84 -4.20 -3.91
CA PRO A 181 19.12 -5.63 -3.89
C PRO A 181 17.97 -6.43 -3.26
N ASP A 182 17.38 -5.90 -2.18
CA ASP A 182 16.25 -6.50 -1.48
C ASP A 182 14.93 -6.11 -2.14
N LYS A 183 14.32 -7.06 -2.87
CA LYS A 183 13.06 -6.84 -3.60
C LYS A 183 11.84 -6.83 -2.69
N GLN A 184 11.92 -7.46 -1.52
CA GLN A 184 10.85 -7.40 -0.52
C GLN A 184 10.75 -5.99 0.07
N VAL A 185 11.88 -5.41 0.47
CA VAL A 185 11.94 -4.02 0.96
C VAL A 185 11.56 -3.05 -0.14
N ALA A 186 12.04 -3.25 -1.37
CA ALA A 186 11.64 -2.42 -2.50
C ALA A 186 10.11 -2.38 -2.66
N HIS A 187 9.43 -3.52 -2.63
CA HIS A 187 7.97 -3.57 -2.70
C HIS A 187 7.27 -2.85 -1.54
N LEU A 188 7.77 -3.00 -0.30
CA LEU A 188 7.22 -2.31 0.86
C LEU A 188 7.38 -0.79 0.74
N VAL A 189 8.55 -0.31 0.30
CA VAL A 189 8.77 1.13 0.10
C VAL A 189 7.93 1.65 -1.06
N THR A 190 7.75 0.88 -2.14
CA THR A 190 6.81 1.22 -3.22
C THR A 190 5.40 1.38 -2.68
N SER A 191 4.87 0.37 -1.99
CA SER A 191 3.47 0.35 -1.52
C SER A 191 3.18 1.32 -0.37
N GLN A 192 4.14 1.58 0.52
CA GLN A 192 3.96 2.41 1.72
C GLN A 192 4.51 3.84 1.59
N SER A 193 5.42 4.10 0.65
CA SER A 193 6.04 5.41 0.48
C SER A 193 5.82 6.00 -0.92
N LEU A 194 6.23 5.32 -1.99
CA LEU A 194 6.13 5.88 -3.35
C LEU A 194 4.67 6.17 -3.72
N THR A 195 3.75 5.23 -3.47
CA THR A 195 2.32 5.45 -3.73
C THR A 195 1.73 6.58 -2.89
N GLN A 196 2.34 6.96 -1.77
CA GLN A 196 1.84 8.00 -0.86
C GLN A 196 2.35 9.40 -1.22
N ARG A 197 3.29 9.52 -2.17
CA ARG A 197 3.92 10.80 -2.56
C ARG A 197 2.90 11.82 -3.10
N SER A 198 1.87 11.36 -3.78
CA SER A 198 0.75 12.20 -4.24
C SER A 198 -0.27 12.53 -3.15
N GLY A 199 -0.22 11.89 -1.98
CA GLY A 199 -1.28 11.98 -0.99
C GLY A 199 -1.55 13.41 -0.48
N TYR A 200 -0.55 14.28 -0.52
CA TYR A 200 -0.70 15.69 -0.21
C TYR A 200 -1.53 16.43 -1.28
N ILE A 201 -1.14 16.31 -2.56
CA ILE A 201 -1.84 16.97 -3.69
C ILE A 201 -3.24 16.38 -3.90
N GLU A 202 -3.42 15.08 -3.68
CA GLU A 202 -4.73 14.42 -3.72
C GLU A 202 -5.72 15.08 -2.72
N ARG A 203 -5.25 15.53 -1.55
CA ARG A 203 -6.11 16.17 -0.53
C ARG A 203 -6.33 17.66 -0.73
N GLY A 204 -5.30 18.35 -1.24
CA GLY A 204 -5.25 19.81 -1.28
C GLY A 204 -5.69 20.41 -2.61
N ILE A 205 -5.60 19.66 -3.70
CA ILE A 205 -5.84 20.15 -5.06
C ILE A 205 -7.08 19.49 -5.65
N ASN A 206 -7.70 20.17 -6.62
CA ASN A 206 -8.80 19.62 -7.37
C ASN A 206 -8.43 18.30 -8.10
N HIS A 207 -9.36 17.34 -8.08
CA HIS A 207 -9.19 16.03 -8.71
C HIS A 207 -8.90 16.10 -10.23
N LYS A 208 -9.49 17.02 -10.98
CA LYS A 208 -9.20 17.17 -12.42
C LYS A 208 -7.78 17.66 -12.66
N LEU A 209 -7.33 18.66 -11.90
CA LEU A 209 -6.01 19.26 -12.05
C LEU A 209 -4.87 18.32 -11.61
N VAL A 210 -5.10 17.42 -10.64
CA VAL A 210 -4.08 16.42 -10.27
C VAL A 210 -4.07 15.18 -11.16
N LYS A 211 -4.99 15.06 -12.12
CA LYS A 211 -5.16 13.83 -12.93
C LYS A 211 -3.88 13.44 -13.67
N GLY A 212 -3.22 14.40 -14.32
CA GLY A 212 -1.94 14.16 -15.02
C GLY A 212 -0.85 13.64 -14.09
N ALA A 213 -0.60 14.37 -13.00
CA ALA A 213 0.41 13.99 -11.99
C ALA A 213 0.12 12.61 -11.35
N CYS A 214 -1.14 12.31 -11.04
CA CYS A 214 -1.54 11.01 -10.50
C CYS A 214 -1.33 9.87 -11.49
N LYS A 215 -1.66 10.06 -12.78
CA LYS A 215 -1.40 9.06 -13.83
C LYS A 215 0.08 8.80 -14.03
N ARG A 216 0.92 9.85 -14.05
CA ARG A 216 2.38 9.72 -14.10
C ARG A 216 2.89 8.87 -12.94
N LEU A 217 2.42 9.14 -11.72
CA LEU A 217 2.80 8.35 -10.53
C LEU A 217 2.35 6.89 -10.66
N ASP A 218 1.12 6.64 -11.12
CA ASP A 218 0.60 5.28 -11.29
C ASP A 218 1.40 4.48 -12.33
N ASN A 219 1.80 5.14 -13.41
CA ASN A 219 2.66 4.54 -14.43
C ASN A 219 4.07 4.26 -13.87
N MET A 220 4.63 5.18 -13.11
CA MET A 220 5.92 5.00 -12.43
C MET A 220 5.89 3.82 -11.45
N VAL A 221 4.83 3.67 -10.66
CA VAL A 221 4.64 2.53 -9.75
C VAL A 221 4.56 1.21 -10.52
N MET A 222 3.87 1.19 -11.67
CA MET A 222 3.78 0.02 -12.52
C MET A 222 5.14 -0.34 -13.14
N TRP A 223 5.89 0.65 -13.61
CA TRP A 223 7.26 0.45 -14.10
C TRP A 223 8.18 -0.13 -13.02
N VAL A 224 8.14 0.41 -11.79
CA VAL A 224 8.91 -0.14 -10.66
C VAL A 224 8.53 -1.61 -10.41
N LEU A 225 7.24 -1.95 -10.46
CA LEU A 225 6.78 -3.32 -10.30
C LEU A 225 7.35 -4.25 -11.39
N GLU A 226 7.26 -3.88 -12.66
CA GLU A 226 7.77 -4.69 -13.77
C GLU A 226 9.29 -4.85 -13.74
N ALA A 227 10.01 -3.76 -13.47
CA ALA A 227 11.46 -3.75 -13.43
C ALA A 227 11.98 -4.53 -12.21
N THR A 228 11.34 -4.40 -11.03
CA THR A 228 11.69 -5.23 -9.85
C THR A 228 11.34 -6.69 -10.05
N MET A 229 10.32 -7.01 -10.86
CA MET A 229 10.04 -8.37 -11.29
C MET A 229 10.99 -8.87 -12.37
N GLY A 230 11.89 -8.06 -12.92
CA GLY A 230 12.84 -8.47 -13.97
C GLY A 230 12.14 -9.01 -15.23
N LEU A 231 11.07 -8.35 -15.67
CA LEU A 231 10.49 -8.61 -16.99
C LEU A 231 11.44 -8.06 -18.06
N ARG A 232 11.60 -8.79 -19.19
CA ARG A 232 12.55 -8.38 -20.24
C ARG A 232 12.15 -7.01 -20.82
N ASP A 233 13.17 -6.21 -21.14
CA ASP A 233 13.05 -4.91 -21.80
C ASP A 233 12.31 -3.82 -21.01
N THR A 234 12.07 -4.02 -19.70
CA THR A 234 11.53 -2.97 -18.80
C THR A 234 12.65 -2.06 -18.25
N GLU A 235 13.91 -2.37 -18.52
CA GLU A 235 15.08 -1.70 -17.92
C GLU A 235 15.50 -0.39 -18.60
N VAL A 236 14.83 0.04 -19.67
CA VAL A 236 15.17 1.29 -20.39
C VAL A 236 14.64 2.50 -19.60
N GLU A 237 15.31 2.77 -18.47
CA GLU A 237 14.96 3.79 -17.48
C GLU A 237 14.91 5.18 -18.11
N GLU A 238 15.95 5.59 -18.86
CA GLU A 238 16.06 6.93 -19.42
C GLU A 238 14.89 7.28 -20.35
N GLU A 239 14.58 6.40 -21.30
CA GLU A 239 13.49 6.62 -22.27
C GLU A 239 12.13 6.68 -21.57
N PHE A 240 11.86 5.80 -20.60
CA PHE A 240 10.57 5.79 -19.91
C PHE A 240 10.27 7.11 -19.21
N PHE A 241 11.24 7.70 -18.52
CA PHE A 241 11.04 8.97 -17.81
C PHE A 241 11.08 10.19 -18.75
N GLN A 242 11.80 10.12 -19.87
CA GLN A 242 11.80 11.15 -20.92
C GLN A 242 10.44 11.22 -21.63
N ASP A 243 9.82 10.07 -21.87
CA ASP A 243 8.50 9.94 -22.51
C ASP A 243 7.33 10.16 -21.51
N ASP A 244 7.52 10.99 -20.49
CA ASP A 244 6.51 11.28 -19.46
C ASP A 244 5.89 10.02 -18.79
N CYS A 245 6.65 8.93 -18.66
CA CYS A 245 6.19 7.66 -18.10
C CYS A 245 4.98 7.06 -18.86
N GLN A 246 4.97 7.08 -20.20
CA GLN A 246 3.86 6.49 -20.97
C GLN A 246 3.65 4.98 -20.68
N PRO A 247 2.39 4.49 -20.67
CA PRO A 247 2.07 3.11 -20.33
C PRO A 247 2.20 2.10 -21.48
N ASP A 248 2.46 2.56 -22.71
CA ASP A 248 2.58 1.75 -23.93
C ASP A 248 3.72 0.72 -23.86
N ARG A 249 4.70 0.95 -22.98
CA ARG A 249 5.86 0.09 -22.77
C ARG A 249 5.65 -1.03 -21.75
N PHE A 250 4.51 -1.07 -21.05
CA PHE A 250 4.25 -2.08 -20.02
C PHE A 250 4.09 -3.49 -20.59
N LYS A 251 4.71 -4.46 -19.92
CA LYS A 251 4.69 -5.88 -20.29
C LYS A 251 3.55 -6.64 -19.61
N LEU A 252 3.09 -6.17 -18.46
CA LEU A 252 1.92 -6.72 -17.79
C LEU A 252 0.67 -6.44 -18.61
N LYS A 253 -0.16 -7.46 -18.73
CA LYS A 253 -1.45 -7.36 -19.42
C LYS A 253 -2.41 -6.46 -18.61
N PRO A 254 -3.41 -5.84 -19.24
CA PRO A 254 -4.35 -4.94 -18.56
C PRO A 254 -4.99 -5.55 -17.30
N TYR A 255 -5.40 -6.83 -17.33
CA TYR A 255 -5.96 -7.49 -16.14
C TYR A 255 -4.93 -7.68 -15.01
N GLN A 256 -3.65 -7.88 -15.33
CA GLN A 256 -2.58 -8.02 -14.34
C GLN A 256 -2.24 -6.68 -13.70
N GLN A 257 -2.22 -5.60 -14.50
CA GLN A 257 -2.09 -4.24 -13.99
C GLN A 257 -3.28 -3.88 -13.08
N ALA A 258 -4.50 -4.23 -13.50
CA ALA A 258 -5.71 -4.03 -12.69
C ALA A 258 -5.62 -4.78 -11.35
N GLN A 259 -5.15 -6.04 -11.36
CA GLN A 259 -4.96 -6.80 -10.13
C GLN A 259 -3.89 -6.21 -9.23
N ALA A 260 -2.74 -5.79 -9.76
CA ALA A 260 -1.67 -5.17 -8.98
C ALA A 260 -2.18 -3.97 -8.16
N ARG A 261 -3.13 -3.22 -8.74
CA ARG A 261 -3.77 -2.05 -8.14
C ARG A 261 -4.78 -2.37 -7.04
N LEU A 262 -5.28 -3.60 -6.98
CA LEU A 262 -6.19 -4.01 -5.91
C LEU A 262 -5.46 -4.05 -4.56
N SER A 263 -6.23 -3.87 -3.48
CA SER A 263 -5.72 -4.11 -2.14
C SER A 263 -5.28 -5.57 -1.98
N THR A 264 -4.32 -5.84 -1.09
CA THR A 264 -3.89 -7.22 -0.80
C THR A 264 -5.04 -8.12 -0.33
N GLY A 265 -6.02 -7.57 0.40
CA GLY A 265 -7.20 -8.31 0.84
C GLY A 265 -8.19 -8.62 -0.30
N ALA A 266 -8.11 -7.87 -1.40
CA ALA A 266 -8.84 -8.15 -2.64
C ALA A 266 -8.00 -9.00 -3.62
N GLY A 267 -6.92 -9.63 -3.14
CA GLY A 267 -6.04 -10.49 -3.96
C GLY A 267 -5.08 -9.72 -4.87
N GLY A 268 -4.89 -8.42 -4.65
CA GLY A 268 -3.94 -7.59 -5.38
C GLY A 268 -2.56 -7.53 -4.73
N LEU A 269 -1.75 -6.58 -5.21
CA LEU A 269 -0.41 -6.30 -4.67
C LEU A 269 -0.37 -5.12 -3.71
N GLY A 270 -1.50 -4.45 -3.46
CA GLY A 270 -1.52 -3.28 -2.59
C GLY A 270 -0.81 -2.07 -3.20
N LEU A 271 -0.90 -1.89 -4.52
CA LEU A 271 -0.37 -0.74 -5.26
C LEU A 271 -1.51 0.15 -5.77
N PRO A 272 -2.34 0.74 -4.87
CA PRO A 272 -3.53 1.48 -5.27
C PRO A 272 -3.20 2.66 -6.18
N ALA A 273 -4.02 2.83 -7.21
CA ALA A 273 -3.91 3.91 -8.18
C ALA A 273 -4.23 5.27 -7.54
N ALA A 274 -3.28 6.22 -7.58
CA ALA A 274 -3.47 7.61 -7.21
C ALA A 274 -4.58 8.26 -8.07
N ASP A 275 -4.68 7.89 -9.35
CA ASP A 275 -5.75 8.34 -10.27
C ASP A 275 -7.16 8.02 -9.73
N MET A 276 -7.27 6.97 -8.92
CA MET A 276 -8.55 6.57 -8.31
C MET A 276 -8.71 7.16 -6.91
N ARG A 277 -7.62 7.34 -6.16
CA ARG A 277 -7.68 7.90 -4.80
C ARG A 277 -7.93 9.40 -4.78
N ARG A 278 -7.58 10.14 -5.85
CA ARG A 278 -7.79 11.59 -5.97
C ARG A 278 -9.22 12.07 -5.75
N PHE A 279 -10.23 11.17 -5.78
CA PHE A 279 -11.61 11.51 -5.44
C PHE A 279 -11.89 11.37 -3.95
N SER A 280 -11.38 10.29 -3.35
CA SER A 280 -11.64 9.95 -1.95
C SER A 280 -11.02 10.93 -0.96
N ALA A 281 -9.81 11.40 -1.25
CA ALA A 281 -9.05 12.25 -0.35
C ALA A 281 -9.60 13.69 -0.24
N PRO A 282 -9.91 14.42 -1.34
CA PRO A 282 -10.45 15.77 -1.25
C PRO A 282 -11.93 15.76 -0.82
N LEU A 283 -12.75 14.82 -1.30
CA LEU A 283 -14.14 14.70 -0.82
C LEU A 283 -14.19 14.35 0.66
N GLY A 284 -13.38 13.38 1.11
CA GLY A 284 -13.27 13.06 2.53
C GLY A 284 -12.85 14.28 3.36
N ASN A 285 -11.91 15.10 2.87
CA ASN A 285 -11.51 16.32 3.55
C ASN A 285 -12.64 17.38 3.59
N LEU A 286 -13.37 17.56 2.48
CA LEU A 286 -14.46 18.52 2.36
C LEU A 286 -15.60 18.23 3.34
N VAL A 287 -15.95 16.95 3.53
CA VAL A 287 -17.03 16.48 4.41
C VAL A 287 -16.94 17.09 5.81
N GLY A 288 -15.74 17.18 6.40
CA GLY A 288 -15.57 17.85 7.71
C GLY A 288 -15.15 19.32 7.62
N THR A 289 -14.39 19.70 6.59
CA THR A 289 -13.79 21.05 6.53
C THR A 289 -14.80 22.09 6.06
N LEU A 290 -15.59 21.82 5.02
CA LEU A 290 -16.49 22.82 4.45
C LEU A 290 -17.56 23.30 5.44
N PRO A 291 -18.26 22.42 6.19
CA PRO A 291 -19.21 22.85 7.22
C PRO A 291 -18.53 23.67 8.33
N ALA A 292 -17.33 23.27 8.75
CA ALA A 292 -16.57 23.98 9.77
C ALA A 292 -16.15 25.38 9.32
N VAL A 293 -15.72 25.52 8.05
CA VAL A 293 -15.39 26.82 7.45
C VAL A 293 -16.63 27.70 7.36
N ILE A 294 -17.75 27.18 6.86
CA ILE A 294 -19.02 27.93 6.81
C ILE A 294 -19.43 28.44 8.21
N ALA A 295 -19.26 27.62 9.24
CA ALA A 295 -19.56 28.01 10.63
C ALA A 295 -18.57 29.04 11.22
N ALA A 296 -17.33 29.07 10.72
CA ALA A 296 -16.29 29.98 11.16
C ALA A 296 -16.34 31.36 10.47
N LEU A 297 -16.98 31.46 9.30
CA LEU A 297 -17.16 32.72 8.58
C LEU A 297 -18.04 33.68 9.39
N ARG A 298 -17.45 34.79 9.82
CA ARG A 298 -18.09 35.86 10.60
C ARG A 298 -17.67 37.23 10.09
N GLY A 299 -18.45 38.26 10.40
CA GLY A 299 -18.18 39.63 9.99
C GLY A 299 -18.50 39.90 8.51
N PRO A 300 -18.25 41.14 8.02
CA PRO A 300 -18.66 41.55 6.67
C PRO A 300 -18.08 40.68 5.55
N LEU A 301 -16.79 40.35 5.61
CA LEU A 301 -16.18 39.42 4.65
C LEU A 301 -16.71 38.01 4.80
N GLY A 302 -16.82 37.51 6.02
CA GLY A 302 -17.32 36.17 6.27
C GLY A 302 -18.69 35.96 5.60
N GLU A 303 -19.59 36.93 5.77
CA GLU A 303 -20.91 36.90 5.14
C GLU A 303 -20.82 37.02 3.61
N SER A 304 -19.96 37.93 3.12
CA SER A 304 -19.73 38.12 1.68
C SER A 304 -19.17 36.87 0.98
N VAL A 305 -18.27 36.15 1.65
CA VAL A 305 -17.73 34.86 1.20
C VAL A 305 -18.85 33.82 1.28
N ARG A 306 -19.53 33.70 2.42
CA ARG A 306 -20.58 32.71 2.68
C ARG A 306 -21.68 32.72 1.62
N VAL A 307 -22.18 33.90 1.24
CA VAL A 307 -23.20 34.07 0.19
C VAL A 307 -22.70 33.61 -1.18
N ARG A 308 -21.40 33.76 -1.46
CA ARG A 308 -20.79 33.43 -2.76
C ARG A 308 -20.21 32.01 -2.85
N ILE A 309 -20.03 31.30 -1.72
CA ILE A 309 -19.51 29.91 -1.70
C ILE A 309 -20.21 28.99 -2.71
N PRO A 310 -21.56 28.95 -2.79
CA PRO A 310 -22.28 28.13 -3.77
C PRO A 310 -21.82 28.24 -5.22
N GLY A 311 -21.39 29.45 -5.63
CA GLY A 311 -20.92 29.74 -6.98
C GLY A 311 -19.42 29.57 -7.18
N THR A 312 -18.70 29.03 -6.20
CA THR A 312 -17.25 28.84 -6.32
C THR A 312 -16.90 27.61 -7.15
N VAL A 313 -15.77 27.71 -7.86
CA VAL A 313 -15.17 26.61 -8.63
C VAL A 313 -14.89 25.38 -7.74
N LEU A 314 -14.56 25.57 -6.44
CA LEU A 314 -14.42 24.47 -5.49
C LEU A 314 -15.71 23.65 -5.35
N VAL A 315 -16.85 24.32 -5.18
CA VAL A 315 -18.16 23.66 -5.00
C VAL A 315 -18.58 22.97 -6.29
N GLU A 316 -18.50 23.65 -7.43
CA GLU A 316 -18.78 23.04 -8.73
C GLU A 316 -18.00 21.73 -8.93
N ARG A 317 -16.69 21.78 -8.67
CA ARG A 317 -15.79 20.64 -8.76
C ARG A 317 -16.09 19.53 -7.75
N MET A 318 -16.64 19.85 -6.58
CA MET A 318 -17.12 18.84 -5.63
C MET A 318 -18.29 18.06 -6.24
N GLY A 319 -19.25 18.76 -6.86
CA GLY A 319 -20.36 18.13 -7.57
C GLY A 319 -19.90 17.26 -8.74
N ASP A 320 -18.88 17.71 -9.48
CA ASP A 320 -18.27 16.92 -10.57
C ASP A 320 -17.61 15.64 -10.06
N ALA A 321 -16.89 15.72 -8.94
CA ALA A 321 -16.26 14.53 -8.35
C ALA A 321 -17.30 13.48 -7.94
N ILE A 322 -18.43 13.91 -7.35
CA ILE A 322 -19.53 13.01 -6.98
C ILE A 322 -20.17 12.40 -8.23
N LYS A 323 -20.37 13.22 -9.28
CA LYS A 323 -20.91 12.77 -10.57
C LYS A 323 -20.00 11.76 -11.26
N GLU A 324 -18.69 12.02 -11.33
CA GLU A 324 -17.69 11.10 -11.91
C GLU A 324 -17.61 9.78 -11.11
N LEU A 325 -17.66 9.85 -9.78
CA LEU A 325 -17.73 8.64 -8.93
C LEU A 325 -18.97 7.78 -9.23
N ASN A 326 -20.13 8.40 -9.46
CA ASN A 326 -21.35 7.68 -9.78
C ASN A 326 -21.36 7.16 -11.22
N GLN A 327 -21.09 8.02 -12.20
CA GLN A 327 -21.30 7.75 -13.61
C GLN A 327 -20.13 7.00 -14.25
N GLU A 328 -18.88 7.38 -13.96
CA GLU A 328 -17.69 6.77 -14.58
C GLU A 328 -17.14 5.62 -13.73
N HIS A 329 -17.18 5.79 -12.40
CA HIS A 329 -16.67 4.78 -11.47
C HIS A 329 -17.74 3.83 -10.93
N GLY A 330 -19.02 4.03 -11.24
CA GLY A 330 -20.09 3.06 -10.95
C GLY A 330 -20.46 2.94 -9.46
N ILE A 331 -20.13 3.93 -8.62
CA ILE A 331 -20.55 3.91 -7.22
C ILE A 331 -22.02 4.28 -7.13
N SER A 332 -22.84 3.39 -6.54
CA SER A 332 -24.29 3.61 -6.44
C SER A 332 -24.63 4.83 -5.55
N VAL A 333 -25.81 5.41 -5.81
CA VAL A 333 -26.31 6.58 -5.06
C VAL A 333 -26.47 6.25 -3.58
N GLU A 334 -26.93 5.04 -3.25
CA GLU A 334 -27.11 4.56 -1.89
C GLU A 334 -25.78 4.46 -1.14
N ILE A 335 -24.73 3.97 -1.81
CA ILE A 335 -23.38 3.92 -1.25
C ILE A 335 -22.86 5.34 -1.01
N LEU A 336 -23.03 6.26 -1.97
CA LEU A 336 -22.60 7.65 -1.81
C LEU A 336 -23.33 8.34 -0.65
N LYS A 337 -24.65 8.19 -0.52
CA LYS A 337 -25.45 8.74 0.59
C LYS A 337 -25.09 8.16 1.95
N GLY A 338 -24.54 6.94 2.00
CA GLY A 338 -24.02 6.34 3.25
C GLY A 338 -22.62 6.86 3.67
N ILE A 339 -21.99 7.68 2.83
CA ILE A 339 -20.62 8.17 3.04
C ILE A 339 -20.54 9.71 3.06
N LEU A 340 -21.28 10.37 2.17
CA LEU A 340 -21.36 11.82 1.99
C LEU A 340 -22.72 12.35 2.49
N PRO A 341 -22.83 13.64 2.83
CA PRO A 341 -24.12 14.25 3.10
C PRO A 341 -25.14 13.97 1.99
N PRO A 342 -26.34 13.46 2.31
CA PRO A 342 -27.35 13.16 1.30
C PRO A 342 -27.72 14.35 0.42
N SER A 343 -27.75 15.56 1.00
CA SER A 343 -27.98 16.82 0.27
C SER A 343 -26.94 17.06 -0.83
N TRP A 344 -25.67 16.72 -0.59
CA TRP A 344 -24.60 16.89 -1.59
C TRP A 344 -24.77 15.90 -2.74
N VAL A 345 -25.14 14.66 -2.42
CA VAL A 345 -25.33 13.62 -3.44
C VAL A 345 -26.55 13.93 -4.31
N GLU A 346 -27.65 14.34 -3.71
CA GLU A 346 -28.87 14.75 -4.42
C GLU A 346 -28.58 15.92 -5.35
N TRP A 347 -28.04 17.01 -4.81
CA TRP A 347 -27.65 18.18 -5.60
C TRP A 347 -26.69 17.85 -6.75
N ALA A 348 -25.65 17.05 -6.50
CA ALA A 348 -24.63 16.76 -7.50
C ALA A 348 -25.13 15.90 -8.68
N LEU A 349 -26.13 15.04 -8.41
CA LEU A 349 -26.70 14.07 -9.35
C LEU A 349 -28.06 14.51 -9.93
N GLU A 350 -28.59 15.67 -9.51
CA GLU A 350 -29.76 16.27 -10.14
C GLU A 350 -29.54 16.44 -11.66
N PRO A 351 -30.57 16.15 -12.49
CA PRO A 351 -30.48 16.35 -13.92
C PRO A 351 -30.08 17.79 -14.26
N THR A 352 -29.01 17.93 -15.03
CA THR A 352 -28.57 19.22 -15.57
C THR A 352 -29.63 19.74 -16.55
N GLY A 353 -30.22 20.90 -16.27
CA GLY A 353 -31.12 21.57 -17.21
C GLY A 353 -30.36 22.28 -18.35
N GLU A 354 -31.08 22.95 -19.25
CA GLU A 354 -30.49 23.73 -20.36
C GLU A 354 -29.51 24.82 -19.87
N THR A 355 -29.70 25.29 -18.64
CA THR A 355 -28.89 26.35 -18.02
C THR A 355 -27.76 25.84 -17.12
N GLY A 356 -27.51 24.52 -17.08
CA GLY A 356 -26.47 23.91 -16.23
C GLY A 356 -27.00 23.33 -14.92
N ARG A 357 -26.08 22.92 -14.03
CA ARG A 357 -26.41 22.39 -12.69
C ARG A 357 -26.80 23.58 -11.80
N ARG A 358 -27.88 23.45 -11.02
CA ARG A 358 -28.22 24.49 -10.03
C ARG A 358 -27.08 24.67 -9.02
N GLN A 359 -26.95 25.85 -8.44
CA GLN A 359 -26.05 26.03 -7.30
C GLN A 359 -26.67 25.44 -6.01
N PRO A 360 -25.87 24.83 -5.12
CA PRO A 360 -26.37 24.34 -3.84
C PRO A 360 -26.56 25.52 -2.88
N THR A 361 -27.51 25.41 -1.97
CA THR A 361 -27.66 26.39 -0.89
C THR A 361 -26.54 26.27 0.14
N VAL A 362 -26.26 27.34 0.86
CA VAL A 362 -25.32 27.30 2.00
C VAL A 362 -25.77 26.29 3.06
N ALA A 363 -27.08 26.11 3.24
CA ALA A 363 -27.64 25.12 4.16
C ALA A 363 -27.33 23.68 3.70
N GLU A 364 -27.47 23.38 2.40
CA GLU A 364 -27.09 22.08 1.85
C GLU A 364 -25.59 21.80 2.02
N LEU A 365 -24.73 22.80 1.81
CA LEU A 365 -23.28 22.69 2.01
C LEU A 365 -22.88 22.56 3.48
N ALA A 366 -23.64 23.18 4.40
CA ALA A 366 -23.41 23.10 5.84
C ALA A 366 -24.04 21.86 6.50
N ALA A 367 -24.86 21.11 5.76
CA ALA A 367 -25.53 19.91 6.25
C ALA A 367 -24.51 18.78 6.47
N HIS A 368 -23.90 18.75 7.65
CA HIS A 368 -23.07 17.64 8.08
C HIS A 368 -23.27 17.39 9.57
N ASP A 369 -23.65 16.17 9.94
CA ASP A 369 -23.67 15.73 11.33
C ASP A 369 -22.23 15.36 11.75
N GLY A 370 -21.51 16.30 12.35
CA GLY A 370 -20.13 16.11 12.83
C GLY A 370 -19.91 14.85 13.69
N GLU A 371 -21.00 14.28 14.24
CA GLU A 371 -21.01 13.05 15.04
C GLU A 371 -20.91 11.75 14.21
N SER A 372 -21.38 11.69 12.95
CA SER A 372 -21.47 10.42 12.20
C SER A 372 -20.21 10.09 11.40
N THR A 373 -19.62 11.07 10.69
CA THR A 373 -18.60 10.83 9.67
C THR A 373 -17.47 11.87 9.70
N THR A 374 -16.36 11.57 10.39
CA THR A 374 -15.13 12.38 10.31
C THR A 374 -14.49 12.33 8.91
N PRO A 375 -13.65 13.31 8.51
CA PRO A 375 -12.93 13.29 7.24
C PRO A 375 -12.19 11.97 6.95
N ARG A 376 -11.51 11.44 7.96
CA ARG A 376 -10.78 10.17 7.87
C ARG A 376 -11.71 8.98 7.61
N LYS A 377 -12.87 8.96 8.28
CA LYS A 377 -13.90 7.92 8.06
C LYS A 377 -14.49 8.02 6.65
N ALA A 378 -14.83 9.23 6.17
CA ALA A 378 -15.34 9.45 4.82
C ALA A 378 -14.33 8.98 3.76
N GLN A 379 -13.09 9.46 3.84
CA GLN A 379 -12.01 9.04 2.94
C GLN A 379 -11.83 7.52 2.93
N HIS A 380 -11.81 6.88 4.10
CA HIS A 380 -11.68 5.43 4.21
C HIS A 380 -12.86 4.68 3.58
N LYS A 381 -14.10 5.11 3.86
CA LYS A 381 -15.31 4.50 3.28
C LYS A 381 -15.35 4.66 1.74
N LEU A 382 -15.02 5.84 1.22
CA LEU A 382 -14.91 6.09 -0.23
C LEU A 382 -13.84 5.18 -0.86
N GLY A 383 -12.65 5.12 -0.26
CA GLY A 383 -11.59 4.23 -0.74
C GLY A 383 -12.00 2.76 -0.75
N LYS A 384 -12.77 2.31 0.26
CA LYS A 384 -13.32 0.94 0.31
C LYS A 384 -14.35 0.70 -0.80
N ALA A 385 -15.24 1.66 -1.07
CA ALA A 385 -16.21 1.58 -2.15
C ALA A 385 -15.53 1.50 -3.52
N ILE A 386 -14.54 2.36 -3.76
CA ILE A 386 -13.72 2.34 -4.99
C ILE A 386 -13.04 0.99 -5.18
N ASN A 387 -12.36 0.47 -4.14
CA ASN A 387 -11.69 -0.83 -4.19
C ASN A 387 -12.67 -1.98 -4.50
N LYS A 388 -13.91 -1.91 -4.00
CA LYS A 388 -14.94 -2.90 -4.28
C LYS A 388 -15.31 -2.91 -5.77
N ILE A 389 -15.58 -1.74 -6.35
CA ILE A 389 -15.90 -1.64 -7.78
C ILE A 389 -14.70 -2.05 -8.65
N GLN A 390 -13.48 -1.70 -8.25
CA GLN A 390 -12.28 -2.14 -8.96
C GLN A 390 -12.13 -3.66 -8.95
N LEU A 391 -12.45 -4.32 -7.84
CA LEU A 391 -12.47 -5.77 -7.76
C LEU A 391 -13.53 -6.36 -8.70
N GLU A 392 -14.74 -5.80 -8.75
CA GLU A 392 -15.81 -6.23 -9.65
C GLU A 392 -15.38 -6.10 -11.12
N LYS A 393 -14.86 -4.93 -11.54
CA LYS A 393 -14.33 -4.70 -12.89
C LYS A 393 -13.15 -5.63 -13.23
N PHE A 394 -12.28 -5.91 -12.26
CA PHE A 394 -11.20 -6.87 -12.44
C PHE A 394 -11.74 -8.28 -12.66
N MET A 395 -12.69 -8.73 -11.86
CA MET A 395 -13.31 -10.05 -12.02
C MET A 395 -14.01 -10.18 -13.38
N GLU A 396 -14.73 -9.16 -13.84
CA GLU A 396 -15.31 -9.11 -15.18
C GLU A 396 -14.23 -9.19 -16.28
N SER A 397 -13.08 -8.53 -16.09
CA SER A 397 -11.97 -8.64 -17.05
C SER A 397 -11.42 -10.06 -17.20
N LEU A 398 -11.59 -10.92 -16.17
CA LEU A 398 -11.17 -12.32 -16.24
C LEU A 398 -12.08 -13.16 -17.15
N GLU A 399 -13.34 -12.77 -17.39
CA GLU A 399 -14.24 -13.47 -18.32
C GLU A 399 -13.74 -13.41 -19.77
N HIS A 400 -12.98 -12.37 -20.10
CA HIS A 400 -12.41 -12.15 -21.42
C HIS A 400 -11.13 -12.98 -21.66
N LEU A 401 -10.66 -13.73 -20.66
CA LEU A 401 -9.52 -14.63 -20.81
C LEU A 401 -9.89 -15.90 -21.58
N PRO A 402 -8.94 -16.50 -22.32
CA PRO A 402 -9.19 -17.72 -23.08
C PRO A 402 -9.52 -18.91 -22.15
N GLN A 403 -10.26 -19.89 -22.67
CA GLN A 403 -10.58 -21.12 -21.93
C GLN A 403 -9.33 -21.96 -21.66
N GLU A 404 -8.41 -21.99 -22.62
CA GLU A 404 -7.12 -22.65 -22.52
C GLU A 404 -6.00 -21.62 -22.39
N ALA A 405 -4.93 -21.99 -21.69
CA ALA A 405 -3.81 -21.09 -21.49
C ALA A 405 -3.02 -20.95 -22.79
N VAL A 406 -2.61 -19.73 -23.14
CA VAL A 406 -1.63 -19.48 -24.19
C VAL A 406 -0.25 -19.62 -23.54
N PRO A 407 0.55 -20.65 -23.86
CA PRO A 407 1.82 -20.85 -23.19
C PRO A 407 2.83 -19.76 -23.59
N PRO A 408 3.75 -19.38 -22.68
CA PRO A 408 4.92 -18.59 -23.06
C PRO A 408 5.84 -19.41 -23.99
N THR A 409 6.69 -18.73 -24.74
CA THR A 409 7.66 -19.36 -25.66
C THR A 409 9.09 -19.17 -25.16
N ARG A 410 10.05 -19.84 -25.78
CA ARG A 410 11.48 -19.67 -25.47
C ARG A 410 11.95 -18.23 -25.69
N ASP A 411 11.47 -17.58 -26.75
CA ASP A 411 11.86 -16.22 -27.13
C ASP A 411 11.13 -15.17 -26.30
N ASN A 412 9.89 -15.46 -25.90
CA ASN A 412 9.10 -14.64 -24.99
C ASN A 412 8.71 -15.43 -23.73
N PRO A 413 9.64 -15.61 -22.77
CA PRO A 413 9.46 -16.51 -21.63
C PRO A 413 8.36 -16.08 -20.66
N TYR A 414 7.88 -14.82 -20.73
CA TYR A 414 6.79 -14.31 -19.89
C TYR A 414 5.55 -13.90 -20.71
N GLY A 415 5.53 -14.14 -22.02
CA GLY A 415 4.47 -13.69 -22.92
C GLY A 415 3.15 -14.46 -22.85
N GLY A 416 3.11 -15.53 -22.06
CA GLY A 416 1.95 -16.41 -21.96
C GLY A 416 0.69 -15.71 -21.42
N GLN A 417 -0.48 -16.29 -21.69
CA GLN A 417 -1.77 -15.87 -21.14
C GLN A 417 -2.35 -17.01 -20.31
N GLU A 418 -2.72 -16.71 -19.07
CA GLU A 418 -3.37 -17.65 -18.18
C GLU A 418 -4.79 -17.98 -18.67
N ALA A 419 -5.21 -19.24 -18.48
CA ALA A 419 -6.58 -19.66 -18.74
C ALA A 419 -7.55 -19.01 -17.73
N ARG A 420 -8.77 -18.70 -18.17
CA ARG A 420 -9.82 -18.11 -17.32
C ARG A 420 -10.01 -18.83 -15.97
N ASN A 421 -10.16 -20.15 -16.00
CA ASN A 421 -10.36 -20.94 -14.77
C ASN A 421 -9.16 -20.88 -13.82
N MET A 422 -7.94 -20.80 -14.36
CA MET A 422 -6.73 -20.65 -13.57
C MET A 422 -6.66 -19.26 -12.93
N ALA A 423 -6.99 -18.21 -13.68
CA ALA A 423 -7.01 -16.84 -13.16
C ALA A 423 -8.06 -16.66 -12.05
N TYR A 424 -9.25 -17.25 -12.20
CA TYR A 424 -10.25 -17.27 -11.15
C TYR A 424 -9.79 -18.01 -9.89
N ALA A 425 -9.23 -19.22 -10.05
CA ALA A 425 -8.74 -20.01 -8.92
C ALA A 425 -7.63 -19.30 -8.14
N ARG A 426 -6.69 -18.66 -8.85
CA ARG A 426 -5.65 -17.83 -8.24
C ARG A 426 -6.24 -16.64 -7.50
N THR A 427 -7.16 -15.92 -8.12
CA THR A 427 -7.77 -14.71 -7.58
C THR A 427 -8.57 -15.00 -6.30
N ARG A 428 -9.41 -16.05 -6.31
CA ARG A 428 -10.19 -16.49 -5.13
C ARG A 428 -9.30 -16.98 -3.98
N SER A 429 -8.19 -17.65 -4.30
CA SER A 429 -7.18 -18.01 -3.31
C SER A 429 -6.52 -16.76 -2.72
N SER A 430 -6.14 -15.81 -3.57
CA SER A 430 -5.45 -14.57 -3.15
C SER A 430 -6.30 -13.67 -2.25
N GLN A 431 -7.63 -13.70 -2.40
CA GLN A 431 -8.60 -12.99 -1.55
C GLN A 431 -8.86 -13.68 -0.20
N GLY A 432 -8.42 -14.93 -0.04
CA GLY A 432 -8.68 -15.73 1.15
C GLY A 432 -7.94 -15.24 2.40
N GLN A 433 -8.32 -15.79 3.53
CA GLN A 433 -7.67 -15.53 4.81
C GLN A 433 -6.18 -15.94 4.76
N GLY A 434 -5.27 -14.98 4.95
CA GLY A 434 -3.82 -15.19 4.82
C GLY A 434 -3.27 -15.05 3.39
N GLY A 435 -4.15 -14.87 2.40
CA GLY A 435 -3.80 -14.58 1.02
C GLY A 435 -2.87 -13.37 0.92
N HIS A 436 -1.77 -13.54 0.18
CA HIS A 436 -0.76 -12.49 -0.07
C HIS A 436 -0.17 -11.80 1.18
N ALA A 437 -0.29 -12.37 2.40
CA ALA A 437 0.24 -11.72 3.61
C ALA A 437 1.76 -11.44 3.52
N PHE A 438 2.50 -12.21 2.72
CA PHE A 438 3.92 -11.99 2.45
C PHE A 438 4.25 -10.61 1.88
N LEU A 439 3.33 -9.97 1.14
CA LEU A 439 3.53 -8.62 0.58
C LEU A 439 3.56 -7.53 1.65
N ARG A 440 3.00 -7.81 2.83
CA ARG A 440 2.98 -6.90 3.99
C ARG A 440 4.03 -7.27 5.05
N ALA A 441 4.78 -8.34 4.83
CA ALA A 441 5.77 -8.82 5.78
C ALA A 441 7.02 -7.93 5.71
N ALA A 442 7.29 -7.16 6.76
CA ALA A 442 8.55 -6.44 6.90
C ALA A 442 9.66 -7.40 7.36
N PRO A 443 10.86 -7.41 6.74
CA PRO A 443 11.98 -8.29 7.08
C PRO A 443 12.69 -7.81 8.37
N THR A 444 11.93 -7.72 9.46
CA THR A 444 12.41 -7.34 10.80
C THR A 444 12.88 -8.56 11.61
N ASP A 445 12.64 -9.77 11.11
CA ASP A 445 13.17 -11.02 11.63
C ASP A 445 13.27 -12.08 10.52
N ARG A 446 14.09 -13.11 10.73
CA ARG A 446 14.34 -14.18 9.76
C ARG A 446 13.09 -14.97 9.33
N ALA A 447 12.03 -14.99 10.13
CA ALA A 447 10.81 -15.73 9.78
C ALA A 447 9.92 -14.96 8.79
N ARG A 448 10.19 -13.66 8.60
CA ARG A 448 9.48 -12.78 7.67
C ARG A 448 10.35 -12.26 6.53
N GLU A 449 11.56 -12.76 6.41
CA GLU A 449 12.50 -12.43 5.34
C GLU A 449 12.30 -13.36 4.13
N ILE A 450 12.21 -12.78 2.93
CA ILE A 450 12.15 -13.51 1.67
C ILE A 450 13.37 -13.11 0.84
N PRO A 451 14.22 -14.07 0.44
CA PRO A 451 15.32 -13.75 -0.47
C PRO A 451 14.82 -13.18 -1.79
N SER A 452 15.55 -12.22 -2.36
CA SER A 452 15.09 -11.41 -3.51
C SER A 452 14.59 -12.23 -4.70
N ASN A 453 15.29 -13.29 -5.08
CA ASN A 453 14.87 -14.15 -6.20
C ASN A 453 13.54 -14.84 -5.91
N GLU A 454 13.38 -15.39 -4.71
CA GLU A 454 12.15 -16.02 -4.25
C GLU A 454 10.98 -15.02 -4.17
N PHE A 455 11.24 -13.77 -3.78
CA PHE A 455 10.24 -12.70 -3.77
C PHE A 455 9.78 -12.37 -5.19
N VAL A 456 10.71 -12.26 -6.15
CA VAL A 456 10.37 -12.04 -7.57
C VAL A 456 9.47 -13.16 -8.10
N TYR A 457 9.79 -14.42 -7.83
CA TYR A 457 8.94 -15.56 -8.19
C TYR A 457 7.56 -15.51 -7.54
N ALA A 458 7.47 -15.08 -6.28
CA ALA A 458 6.21 -14.95 -5.56
C ALA A 458 5.32 -13.84 -6.15
N THR A 459 5.89 -12.67 -6.46
CA THR A 459 5.16 -11.54 -7.03
C THR A 459 4.67 -11.84 -8.45
N ARG A 460 5.49 -12.47 -9.29
CA ARG A 460 5.07 -12.94 -10.63
C ARG A 460 3.91 -13.93 -10.54
N ARG A 461 4.02 -14.92 -9.65
CA ARG A 461 2.96 -15.91 -9.38
C ARG A 461 1.68 -15.24 -8.91
N ALA A 462 1.75 -14.25 -8.02
CA ALA A 462 0.59 -13.51 -7.53
C ALA A 462 -0.23 -12.86 -8.68
N LEU A 463 0.43 -12.43 -9.76
CA LEU A 463 -0.18 -11.83 -10.94
C LEU A 463 -0.47 -12.82 -12.10
N GLY A 464 -0.18 -14.12 -11.92
CA GLY A 464 -0.32 -15.11 -13.00
C GLY A 464 0.70 -14.93 -14.12
N VAL A 465 1.85 -14.31 -13.84
CA VAL A 465 2.99 -14.24 -14.77
C VAL A 465 3.80 -15.53 -14.64
N GLU A 466 3.68 -16.41 -15.63
CA GLU A 466 4.31 -17.72 -15.63
C GLU A 466 5.47 -17.77 -16.62
N GLU A 467 6.60 -18.35 -16.20
CA GLU A 467 7.82 -18.45 -17.01
C GLU A 467 7.83 -19.74 -17.84
N PHE A 468 8.25 -19.67 -19.10
CA PHE A 468 8.64 -20.83 -19.90
C PHE A 468 9.87 -21.52 -19.28
N LEU A 469 9.80 -22.82 -19.03
CA LEU A 469 10.92 -23.60 -18.47
C LEU A 469 11.51 -24.61 -19.46
N ALA A 470 10.67 -25.33 -20.19
CA ALA A 470 11.09 -26.33 -21.16
C ALA A 470 9.92 -26.74 -22.07
N GLU A 471 10.23 -27.41 -23.19
CA GLU A 471 9.22 -27.93 -24.11
C GLU A 471 8.49 -29.16 -23.57
N ARG A 472 9.12 -29.97 -22.71
CA ARG A 472 8.54 -31.20 -22.15
C ARG A 472 9.04 -31.50 -20.73
N CYS A 473 8.21 -32.18 -19.92
CA CYS A 473 8.61 -32.64 -18.59
C CYS A 473 9.25 -34.03 -18.69
N PRO A 474 10.51 -34.21 -18.24
CA PRO A 474 11.22 -35.47 -18.40
C PRO A 474 10.81 -36.54 -17.36
N ARG A 475 9.85 -36.23 -16.48
CA ARG A 475 9.32 -37.16 -15.46
C ARG A 475 7.89 -37.61 -15.74
N CYS A 476 6.96 -36.67 -15.94
CA CYS A 476 5.55 -37.01 -16.11
C CYS A 476 5.09 -37.09 -17.57
N HIS A 477 5.84 -36.56 -18.54
CA HIS A 477 5.45 -36.56 -19.97
C HIS A 477 6.30 -37.53 -20.83
N ARG A 478 6.86 -38.61 -20.25
CA ARG A 478 7.52 -39.64 -21.07
C ARG A 478 6.53 -40.17 -22.10
N GLY A 479 6.82 -39.96 -23.39
CA GLY A 479 5.99 -40.42 -24.52
C GLY A 479 4.78 -39.55 -24.87
N ARG A 480 4.64 -38.32 -24.32
CA ARG A 480 3.59 -37.36 -24.72
C ARG A 480 4.22 -36.16 -25.42
N GLU A 481 3.68 -35.78 -26.58
CA GLU A 481 4.09 -34.61 -27.33
C GLU A 481 3.23 -33.39 -26.95
N GLY A 482 3.82 -32.17 -26.98
CA GLY A 482 3.06 -30.91 -27.03
C GLY A 482 2.79 -30.14 -25.73
N GLU A 483 3.06 -30.68 -24.54
CA GLU A 483 2.81 -29.94 -23.28
C GLU A 483 4.03 -29.13 -22.81
N ILE A 484 4.05 -27.84 -23.17
CA ILE A 484 5.04 -26.85 -22.69
C ILE A 484 5.02 -26.77 -21.16
N ILE A 485 6.20 -26.73 -20.57
CA ILE A 485 6.40 -26.71 -19.12
C ILE A 485 6.64 -25.29 -18.66
N THR A 486 5.76 -24.81 -17.78
CA THR A 486 5.85 -23.50 -17.15
C THR A 486 6.14 -23.63 -15.65
N THR A 487 6.28 -22.49 -14.98
CA THR A 487 6.36 -22.41 -13.51
C THR A 487 5.12 -22.99 -12.80
N VAL A 488 3.95 -23.04 -13.45
CA VAL A 488 2.75 -23.79 -13.02
C VAL A 488 3.03 -25.28 -12.91
N HIS A 489 3.65 -25.84 -13.93
CA HIS A 489 3.96 -27.25 -13.95
C HIS A 489 4.98 -27.58 -12.84
N ALA A 490 6.03 -26.77 -12.71
CA ALA A 490 7.06 -26.99 -11.70
C ALA A 490 6.49 -27.06 -10.26
N ARG A 491 5.49 -26.23 -9.93
CA ARG A 491 4.82 -26.24 -8.62
C ARG A 491 3.75 -27.33 -8.45
N THR A 492 3.19 -27.86 -9.54
CA THR A 492 2.10 -28.88 -9.47
C THR A 492 2.54 -30.30 -9.85
N CYS A 493 3.75 -30.48 -10.40
CA CYS A 493 4.24 -31.77 -10.90
C CYS A 493 4.31 -32.84 -9.79
N ARG A 494 3.51 -33.91 -9.91
CA ARG A 494 3.42 -34.98 -8.89
C ARG A 494 4.66 -35.89 -8.83
N ARG A 495 5.44 -35.98 -9.90
CA ARG A 495 6.57 -36.93 -10.04
C ARG A 495 7.91 -36.37 -9.56
N ASP A 496 7.93 -35.16 -9.00
CA ASP A 496 9.15 -34.46 -8.55
C ASP A 496 9.24 -34.29 -7.02
N GLY A 497 8.55 -35.12 -6.23
CA GLY A 497 8.61 -35.02 -4.76
C GLY A 497 7.98 -33.74 -4.20
N ALA A 498 7.06 -33.16 -4.97
CA ALA A 498 6.33 -31.93 -4.74
C ALA A 498 5.97 -31.61 -3.28
N GLN A 499 5.34 -32.59 -2.64
CA GLN A 499 4.66 -32.43 -1.36
C GLN A 499 5.65 -32.36 -0.18
N VAL A 500 6.72 -33.16 -0.21
CA VAL A 500 7.75 -33.16 0.85
C VAL A 500 8.49 -31.82 0.87
N ASN A 501 8.88 -31.36 -0.31
CA ASN A 501 9.65 -30.14 -0.52
C ASN A 501 8.95 -28.84 -0.11
N MET A 502 7.63 -28.87 0.09
CA MET A 502 6.82 -27.70 0.48
C MET A 502 6.35 -27.75 1.93
N HIS A 503 6.15 -28.93 2.52
CA HIS A 503 5.68 -29.04 3.90
C HIS A 503 6.76 -28.68 4.92
N GLU A 504 8.01 -29.11 4.72
CA GLU A 504 9.07 -28.99 5.75
C GLU A 504 9.35 -27.53 6.13
N PRO A 505 9.53 -26.58 5.19
CA PRO A 505 9.82 -25.20 5.55
C PRO A 505 8.70 -24.57 6.38
N LEU A 506 7.43 -24.90 6.08
CA LEU A 506 6.27 -24.39 6.80
C LEU A 506 6.19 -24.98 8.21
N LYS A 507 6.38 -26.30 8.36
CA LYS A 507 6.48 -26.99 9.65
C LYS A 507 7.51 -26.33 10.57
N TYR A 508 8.74 -26.14 10.08
CA TYR A 508 9.79 -25.52 10.91
C TYR A 508 9.56 -24.01 11.15
N ALA A 509 8.91 -23.29 10.23
CA ALA A 509 8.53 -21.91 10.47
C ALA A 509 7.50 -21.78 11.62
N LEU A 510 6.50 -22.67 11.65
CA LEU A 510 5.52 -22.73 12.73
C LEU A 510 6.16 -23.15 14.05
N SER A 511 7.02 -24.17 14.05
CA SER A 511 7.76 -24.57 15.26
C SER A 511 8.56 -23.39 15.85
N ARG A 512 9.25 -22.60 15.02
CA ARG A 512 9.94 -21.39 15.48
C ARG A 512 8.97 -20.33 16.03
N ALA A 513 7.81 -20.14 15.41
CA ALA A 513 6.79 -19.21 15.92
C ALA A 513 6.26 -19.66 17.29
N LEU A 514 5.97 -20.96 17.46
CA LEU A 514 5.55 -21.57 18.72
C LEU A 514 6.61 -21.40 19.81
N ASN A 515 7.88 -21.62 19.49
CA ASN A 515 9.00 -21.37 20.41
C ASN A 515 9.07 -19.90 20.84
N GLY A 516 8.90 -18.96 19.89
CA GLY A 516 8.84 -17.53 20.18
C GLY A 516 7.69 -17.14 21.12
N LEU A 517 6.60 -17.91 21.09
CA LEU A 517 5.44 -17.78 21.99
C LEU A 517 5.56 -18.63 23.26
N ARG A 518 6.67 -19.33 23.47
CA ARG A 518 6.91 -20.24 24.61
C ARG A 518 5.88 -21.39 24.71
N VAL A 519 5.30 -21.78 23.57
CA VAL A 519 4.37 -22.91 23.49
C VAL A 519 5.17 -24.21 23.43
N LYS A 520 4.97 -25.08 24.44
CA LYS A 520 5.62 -26.39 24.51
C LYS A 520 5.09 -27.31 23.40
N HIS A 521 5.97 -27.76 22.52
CA HIS A 521 5.63 -28.64 21.42
C HIS A 521 6.81 -29.53 21.02
N ASP A 522 6.51 -30.62 20.31
CA ASP A 522 7.46 -31.56 19.75
C ASP A 522 7.24 -31.64 18.22
N VAL A 523 8.29 -31.80 17.43
CA VAL A 523 8.23 -31.89 15.96
C VAL A 523 8.49 -33.34 15.54
N GLU A 524 7.76 -33.85 14.54
CA GLU A 524 7.87 -35.25 14.07
C GLU A 524 7.66 -36.28 15.20
N SER A 525 6.65 -36.05 16.04
CA SER A 525 6.38 -36.89 17.21
C SER A 525 5.30 -37.94 16.92
N GLY A 526 5.62 -39.20 17.20
CA GLY A 526 4.67 -40.32 17.19
C GLY A 526 4.01 -40.60 18.54
N THR A 527 4.42 -39.89 19.60
CA THR A 527 3.96 -40.11 20.99
C THR A 527 2.44 -40.12 21.17
N PRO A 528 1.64 -39.30 20.44
CA PRO A 528 0.19 -39.28 20.61
C PRO A 528 -0.56 -40.47 20.02
N PHE A 529 0.08 -41.28 19.18
CA PHE A 529 -0.58 -42.40 18.50
C PHE A 529 -0.46 -43.68 19.30
N THR A 530 -1.55 -44.42 19.38
CA THR A 530 -1.60 -45.76 19.99
C THR A 530 -1.68 -46.80 18.87
N GLY A 531 -0.65 -47.64 18.71
CA GLY A 531 -0.63 -48.74 17.72
C GLY A 531 0.76 -49.10 17.15
N GLU A 532 0.82 -50.17 16.34
CA GLU A 532 2.06 -50.80 15.82
C GLU A 532 2.73 -50.08 14.62
N ARG A 533 2.28 -48.88 14.22
CA ARG A 533 2.88 -48.16 13.08
C ARG A 533 3.72 -46.96 13.53
N ASN A 534 4.88 -46.80 12.90
CA ASN A 534 5.76 -45.62 12.98
C ASN A 534 5.10 -44.38 12.32
N LEU A 535 3.98 -43.90 12.87
CA LEU A 535 3.36 -42.64 12.44
C LEU A 535 3.95 -41.50 13.26
N SER A 536 4.37 -40.43 12.57
CA SER A 536 4.76 -39.15 13.19
C SER A 536 3.80 -38.06 12.78
N MET A 537 3.46 -37.18 13.72
CA MET A 537 2.74 -35.94 13.45
C MET A 537 3.74 -34.82 13.20
N ASP A 538 3.44 -33.91 12.25
CA ASP A 538 4.34 -32.81 11.91
C ASP A 538 4.70 -31.98 13.15
N ILE A 539 3.69 -31.57 13.93
CA ILE A 539 3.86 -30.86 15.20
C ILE A 539 2.84 -31.38 16.22
N VAL A 540 3.31 -31.66 17.43
CA VAL A 540 2.48 -32.02 18.59
C VAL A 540 2.62 -30.94 19.65
N ILE A 541 1.57 -30.16 19.86
CA ILE A 541 1.50 -29.17 20.96
C ILE A 541 1.01 -29.91 22.21
N ARG A 542 1.72 -29.74 23.32
CA ARG A 542 1.40 -30.48 24.56
C ARG A 542 0.08 -30.00 25.17
N PRO A 543 -0.67 -30.89 25.84
CA PRO A 543 -1.89 -30.50 26.55
C PRO A 543 -1.65 -29.33 27.50
N GLY A 544 -2.56 -28.35 27.47
CA GLY A 544 -2.46 -27.14 28.28
C GLY A 544 -1.39 -26.14 27.83
N ALA A 545 -0.68 -26.35 26.73
CA ALA A 545 0.31 -25.39 26.25
C ALA A 545 -0.31 -24.12 25.65
N LEU A 546 -1.60 -24.15 25.27
CA LEU A 546 -2.37 -22.99 24.80
C LEU A 546 -3.40 -22.52 25.85
N THR A 547 -2.98 -22.32 27.10
CA THR A 547 -3.87 -21.98 28.25
C THR A 547 -4.81 -20.79 28.01
N ASN A 548 -4.35 -19.79 27.27
CA ASN A 548 -5.11 -18.57 26.97
C ASN A 548 -5.98 -18.65 25.69
N ALA A 549 -6.04 -19.79 24.99
CA ALA A 549 -6.91 -20.00 23.85
C ALA A 549 -8.39 -19.78 24.21
N SER A 550 -9.21 -19.27 23.30
CA SER A 550 -10.66 -19.05 23.50
C SER A 550 -11.43 -20.38 23.54
N SER A 551 -11.13 -21.28 22.62
CA SER A 551 -11.84 -22.56 22.49
C SER A 551 -11.34 -23.61 23.50
N PRO A 552 -12.24 -24.32 24.22
CA PRO A 552 -11.86 -25.42 25.12
C PRO A 552 -11.05 -26.51 24.42
N GLY A 553 -11.30 -26.74 23.13
CA GLY A 553 -10.59 -27.75 22.33
C GLY A 553 -9.12 -27.42 22.12
N TYR A 554 -8.75 -26.13 22.07
CA TYR A 554 -7.36 -25.70 22.01
C TYR A 554 -6.75 -25.49 23.40
N ARG A 555 -7.57 -25.07 24.37
CA ARG A 555 -7.13 -24.78 25.74
C ARG A 555 -6.76 -26.03 26.54
N ASN A 556 -7.62 -27.05 26.49
CA ASN A 556 -7.57 -28.18 27.43
C ASN A 556 -6.92 -29.43 26.84
N LYS A 557 -6.79 -29.51 25.51
CA LYS A 557 -6.24 -30.68 24.80
C LYS A 557 -4.84 -30.39 24.27
N GLY A 558 -4.09 -31.44 23.97
CA GLY A 558 -2.93 -31.35 23.08
C GLY A 558 -3.38 -31.17 21.63
N ILE A 559 -2.57 -30.54 20.78
CA ILE A 559 -2.92 -30.31 19.37
C ILE A 559 -2.02 -31.15 18.48
N LEU A 560 -2.64 -31.97 17.63
CA LEU A 560 -1.98 -32.71 16.56
C LEU A 560 -2.10 -31.88 15.29
N LEU A 561 -1.03 -31.18 14.94
CA LEU A 561 -1.03 -30.25 13.82
C LEU A 561 -0.37 -30.90 12.61
N ASP A 562 -1.16 -31.12 11.56
CA ASP A 562 -0.72 -31.67 10.27
C ASP A 562 -0.65 -30.54 9.23
N VAL A 563 0.49 -30.35 8.61
CA VAL A 563 0.74 -29.26 7.65
C VAL A 563 0.62 -29.80 6.23
N THR A 564 -0.25 -29.18 5.43
CA THR A 564 -0.44 -29.58 4.03
C THR A 564 -0.53 -28.39 3.10
N HIS A 565 -0.10 -28.61 1.86
CA HIS A 565 -0.12 -27.59 0.82
C HIS A 565 -1.04 -27.99 -0.34
N ALA A 566 -1.81 -27.04 -0.85
CA ALA A 566 -2.70 -27.23 -1.98
C ALA A 566 -2.42 -26.17 -3.06
N ASP A 567 -2.40 -26.56 -4.33
CA ASP A 567 -2.34 -25.58 -5.40
C ASP A 567 -3.71 -25.49 -6.08
N PRO A 568 -4.44 -24.37 -5.97
CA PRO A 568 -5.80 -24.27 -6.50
C PRO A 568 -5.85 -24.34 -8.03
N GLN A 569 -4.71 -24.21 -8.71
CA GLN A 569 -4.58 -24.34 -10.16
C GLN A 569 -4.12 -25.73 -10.60
N ALA A 570 -3.86 -26.65 -9.65
CA ALA A 570 -3.66 -28.04 -10.03
C ALA A 570 -4.96 -28.64 -10.57
N GLN A 571 -4.85 -29.49 -11.59
CA GLN A 571 -5.99 -30.10 -12.30
C GLN A 571 -7.02 -30.78 -11.38
N VAL A 572 -6.58 -31.40 -10.28
CA VAL A 572 -7.49 -32.02 -9.31
C VAL A 572 -8.37 -31.00 -8.58
N HIS A 573 -7.85 -29.80 -8.29
CA HIS A 573 -8.58 -28.76 -7.58
C HIS A 573 -9.42 -27.90 -8.53
N LEU A 574 -8.95 -27.68 -9.76
CA LEU A 574 -9.75 -27.08 -10.82
C LEU A 574 -11.01 -27.90 -11.13
N ARG A 575 -10.88 -29.22 -11.30
CA ARG A 575 -12.02 -30.13 -11.50
C ARG A 575 -13.01 -30.14 -10.33
N ASN A 576 -12.50 -29.89 -9.11
CA ASN A 576 -13.32 -29.83 -7.90
C ASN A 576 -13.96 -28.45 -7.66
N GLY A 577 -13.79 -27.49 -8.57
CA GLY A 577 -14.47 -26.19 -8.49
C GLY A 577 -13.64 -25.03 -7.94
N SER A 578 -12.31 -25.09 -7.92
CA SER A 578 -11.49 -23.96 -7.42
C SER A 578 -11.66 -22.65 -8.21
N ALA A 579 -12.14 -22.72 -9.46
CA ALA A 579 -12.48 -21.54 -10.26
C ALA A 579 -13.82 -20.91 -9.85
N THR A 580 -14.76 -21.70 -9.33
CA THR A 580 -16.14 -21.27 -9.07
C THR A 580 -16.41 -21.02 -7.58
N SER A 581 -15.64 -21.63 -6.70
CA SER A 581 -15.84 -21.57 -5.25
C SER A 581 -14.54 -21.31 -4.49
N ASP A 582 -14.66 -20.54 -3.43
CA ASP A 582 -13.57 -20.07 -2.59
C ASP A 582 -13.01 -21.17 -1.68
N GLY A 583 -11.69 -21.37 -1.65
CA GLY A 583 -11.02 -22.23 -0.68
C GLY A 583 -11.19 -23.74 -0.89
N ILE A 584 -11.69 -24.15 -2.05
CA ILE A 584 -11.89 -25.56 -2.42
C ILE A 584 -10.60 -26.39 -2.26
N ALA A 585 -9.45 -25.82 -2.61
CA ALA A 585 -8.20 -26.58 -2.58
C ALA A 585 -7.72 -26.85 -1.14
N ALA A 586 -7.83 -25.85 -0.26
CA ALA A 586 -7.60 -26.02 1.17
C ALA A 586 -8.61 -27.01 1.80
N GLN A 587 -9.91 -26.79 1.59
CA GLN A 587 -10.97 -27.63 2.16
C GLN A 587 -10.84 -29.10 1.74
N ALA A 588 -10.56 -29.36 0.46
CA ALA A 588 -10.35 -30.73 -0.03
C ALA A 588 -9.09 -31.38 0.58
N SER A 589 -8.10 -30.60 1.00
CA SER A 589 -6.90 -31.09 1.67
C SER A 589 -7.17 -31.40 3.14
N GLU A 590 -7.88 -30.52 3.85
CA GLU A 590 -8.34 -30.74 5.23
C GLU A 590 -9.23 -31.98 5.32
N ALA A 591 -10.25 -32.09 4.44
CA ALA A 591 -11.16 -33.23 4.40
C ALA A 591 -10.41 -34.55 4.15
N ARG A 592 -9.41 -34.55 3.25
CA ARG A 592 -8.60 -35.74 2.96
C ARG A 592 -7.76 -36.16 4.16
N LYS A 593 -7.18 -35.22 4.89
CA LYS A 593 -6.40 -35.50 6.12
C LYS A 593 -7.32 -36.00 7.22
N ARG A 594 -8.47 -35.37 7.44
CA ARG A 594 -9.49 -35.85 8.39
C ARG A 594 -9.92 -37.28 8.09
N GLN A 595 -10.21 -37.59 6.83
CA GLN A 595 -10.53 -38.96 6.40
C GLN A 595 -9.35 -39.93 6.58
N HIS A 596 -8.11 -39.49 6.42
CA HIS A 596 -6.94 -40.34 6.65
C HIS A 596 -6.83 -40.74 8.13
N TYR A 597 -7.02 -39.80 9.05
CA TYR A 597 -6.94 -40.02 10.49
C TYR A 597 -8.20 -40.66 11.10
N ALA A 598 -9.36 -40.53 10.45
CA ALA A 598 -10.62 -41.11 10.93
C ALA A 598 -10.87 -42.58 10.50
N ARG A 599 -9.97 -43.19 9.70
CA ARG A 599 -10.14 -44.58 9.23
C ARG A 599 -10.01 -45.57 10.39
N PRO A 600 -11.07 -46.33 10.72
CA PRO A 600 -11.01 -47.34 11.78
C PRO A 600 -9.89 -48.35 11.53
N GLY A 601 -9.10 -48.65 12.56
CA GLY A 601 -7.98 -49.61 12.50
C GLY A 601 -6.74 -49.13 11.72
N HIS A 602 -6.70 -47.88 11.23
CA HIS A 602 -5.56 -47.34 10.47
C HIS A 602 -4.70 -46.36 11.28
N VAL A 603 -5.33 -45.41 11.99
CA VAL A 603 -4.67 -44.47 12.89
C VAL A 603 -5.58 -44.28 14.11
N SER A 604 -5.03 -44.34 15.32
CA SER A 604 -5.79 -44.06 16.54
C SER A 604 -4.99 -43.17 17.47
N PHE A 605 -5.65 -42.14 18.00
CA PHE A 605 -5.16 -41.28 19.07
C PHE A 605 -6.32 -41.00 20.02
N ASP A 606 -6.03 -40.64 21.27
CA ASP A 606 -7.08 -40.32 22.24
C ASP A 606 -7.68 -38.93 21.96
N GLU A 607 -8.84 -38.91 21.31
CA GLU A 607 -9.60 -37.68 21.01
C GLU A 607 -10.06 -36.92 22.27
N ARG A 608 -10.03 -37.54 23.46
CA ARG A 608 -10.30 -36.83 24.73
C ARG A 608 -9.12 -35.94 25.10
N SER A 609 -7.91 -36.43 24.89
CA SER A 609 -6.65 -35.75 25.23
C SER A 609 -6.11 -34.88 24.10
N PHE A 610 -6.45 -35.17 22.84
CA PHE A 610 -5.91 -34.48 21.67
C PHE A 610 -6.99 -33.96 20.72
N LYS A 611 -6.72 -32.82 20.08
CA LYS A 611 -7.47 -32.29 18.94
C LYS A 611 -6.59 -32.37 17.69
N LEU A 612 -7.10 -32.98 16.64
CA LEU A 612 -6.50 -32.90 15.30
C LEU A 612 -6.84 -31.55 14.66
N THR A 613 -5.82 -30.89 14.10
CA THR A 613 -5.94 -29.65 13.34
C THR A 613 -5.13 -29.80 12.06
N THR A 614 -5.78 -29.64 10.91
CA THR A 614 -5.07 -29.63 9.62
C THR A 614 -4.81 -28.19 9.19
N LEU A 615 -3.54 -27.79 9.10
CA LEU A 615 -3.14 -26.51 8.52
C LEU A 615 -2.97 -26.67 7.01
N ALA A 616 -4.07 -26.57 6.26
CA ALA A 616 -4.00 -26.50 4.81
C ALA A 616 -3.70 -25.08 4.34
N VAL A 617 -2.67 -24.92 3.51
CA VAL A 617 -2.29 -23.64 2.91
C VAL A 617 -2.29 -23.75 1.39
N GLU A 618 -3.03 -22.86 0.73
CA GLU A 618 -3.01 -22.76 -0.72
C GLU A 618 -1.77 -22.02 -1.22
N SER A 619 -1.35 -22.26 -2.48
CA SER A 619 -0.17 -21.64 -3.09
C SER A 619 -0.11 -20.10 -3.02
N PHE A 620 -1.26 -19.43 -2.88
CA PHE A 620 -1.36 -17.96 -2.80
C PHE A 620 -1.48 -17.44 -1.36
N GLY A 621 -1.38 -18.33 -0.37
CA GLY A 621 -1.35 -18.03 1.06
C GLY A 621 -2.67 -18.22 1.80
N ARG A 622 -3.78 -18.54 1.11
CA ARG A 622 -5.06 -18.82 1.77
C ARG A 622 -4.94 -20.03 2.69
N LEU A 623 -5.38 -19.85 3.93
CA LEU A 623 -5.55 -20.96 4.86
C LEU A 623 -6.92 -21.60 4.68
N GLY A 624 -6.99 -22.90 4.95
CA GLY A 624 -8.24 -23.58 5.24
C GLY A 624 -8.84 -23.13 6.58
N GLU A 625 -10.06 -23.56 6.85
CA GLU A 625 -10.84 -23.08 7.99
C GLU A 625 -10.22 -23.52 9.32
N GLU A 626 -9.81 -24.79 9.43
CA GLU A 626 -9.13 -25.33 10.62
C GLU A 626 -7.79 -24.61 10.84
N GLY A 627 -7.07 -24.37 9.75
CA GLY A 627 -5.80 -23.67 9.79
C GLY A 627 -5.92 -22.23 10.27
N TYR A 628 -6.92 -21.49 9.77
CA TYR A 628 -7.15 -20.11 10.20
C TYR A 628 -7.65 -20.01 11.64
N GLU A 629 -8.54 -20.92 12.06
CA GLU A 629 -9.00 -21.05 13.45
C GLU A 629 -7.80 -21.23 14.39
N PHE A 630 -6.89 -22.15 14.05
CA PHE A 630 -5.68 -22.38 14.84
C PHE A 630 -4.80 -21.13 14.97
N ILE A 631 -4.58 -20.37 13.88
CA ILE A 631 -3.82 -19.12 13.94
C ILE A 631 -4.52 -18.06 14.82
N ASP A 632 -5.86 -17.99 14.78
CA ASP A 632 -6.63 -17.08 15.63
C ASP A 632 -6.54 -17.44 17.11
N GLU A 633 -6.60 -18.74 17.42
CA GLU A 633 -6.44 -19.29 18.77
C GLU A 633 -5.03 -19.08 19.30
N LEU A 634 -4.01 -19.24 18.46
CA LEU A 634 -2.62 -18.95 18.82
C LEU A 634 -2.38 -17.45 19.06
N ALA A 635 -3.00 -16.58 18.25
CA ALA A 635 -2.96 -15.13 18.48
C ALA A 635 -3.66 -14.74 19.78
N THR A 636 -4.81 -15.35 20.08
CA THR A 636 -5.54 -15.16 21.34
C THR A 636 -4.68 -15.61 22.54
N HIS A 637 -4.01 -16.76 22.40
CA HIS A 637 -3.11 -17.26 23.41
C HIS A 637 -1.97 -16.28 23.72
N ALA A 638 -1.38 -15.69 22.67
CA ALA A 638 -0.25 -14.77 22.78
C ALA A 638 -0.58 -13.47 23.54
N VAL A 639 -1.82 -12.98 23.47
CA VAL A 639 -2.23 -11.71 24.11
C VAL A 639 -2.82 -11.86 25.51
N GLY A 640 -3.35 -13.04 25.86
CA GLY A 640 -3.71 -13.37 27.25
C GLY A 640 -5.00 -12.76 27.83
N GLY A 641 -6.02 -12.38 27.05
CA GLY A 641 -7.28 -11.85 27.59
C GLY A 641 -8.27 -11.31 26.53
N ARG A 642 -9.49 -10.90 26.96
CA ARG A 642 -10.64 -10.50 26.09
C ARG A 642 -11.05 -9.02 26.19
N ASP A 643 -10.21 -8.14 26.72
CA ASP A 643 -10.57 -6.72 26.88
C ASP A 643 -10.33 -5.91 25.59
N GLY A 644 -11.01 -4.78 25.39
CA GLY A 644 -10.94 -4.01 24.14
C GLY A 644 -9.53 -3.65 23.64
N GLY A 645 -8.57 -3.39 24.54
CA GLY A 645 -7.16 -3.17 24.20
C GLY A 645 -6.42 -4.42 23.70
N THR A 646 -6.87 -5.61 24.10
CA THR A 646 -6.30 -6.89 23.65
C THR A 646 -6.69 -7.24 22.21
N MET A 647 -7.79 -6.69 21.68
CA MET A 647 -8.25 -6.97 20.32
C MET A 647 -7.34 -6.38 19.23
N ALA A 648 -6.86 -5.15 19.41
CA ALA A 648 -5.90 -4.54 18.49
C ALA A 648 -4.57 -5.31 18.49
N LEU A 649 -4.08 -5.68 19.67
CA LEU A 649 -2.87 -6.51 19.80
C LEU A 649 -3.05 -7.90 19.19
N LYS A 650 -4.21 -8.55 19.41
CA LYS A 650 -4.55 -9.83 18.78
C LYS A 650 -4.47 -9.72 17.26
N GLY A 651 -5.01 -8.65 16.70
CA GLY A 651 -4.92 -8.36 15.25
C GLY A 651 -3.47 -8.30 14.75
N VAL A 652 -2.58 -7.61 15.48
CA VAL A 652 -1.16 -7.52 15.14
C VAL A 652 -0.46 -8.88 15.22
N PHE A 653 -0.70 -9.66 16.28
CA PHE A 653 -0.13 -11.01 16.42
C PHE A 653 -0.64 -11.96 15.34
N LYS A 654 -1.95 -11.92 15.05
CA LYS A 654 -2.57 -12.72 13.99
C LYS A 654 -1.96 -12.40 12.63
N GLU A 655 -1.85 -11.11 12.28
CA GLU A 655 -1.21 -10.69 11.02
C GLU A 655 0.24 -11.16 10.95
N ARG A 656 1.01 -11.06 12.04
CA ARG A 656 2.39 -11.56 12.09
C ARG A 656 2.47 -13.07 11.84
N LEU A 657 1.57 -13.87 12.42
CA LEU A 657 1.52 -15.31 12.21
C LEU A 657 1.14 -15.65 10.76
N LEU A 658 0.16 -14.95 10.18
CA LEU A 658 -0.21 -15.09 8.77
C LEU A 658 0.95 -14.72 7.83
N GLN A 659 1.73 -13.69 8.15
CA GLN A 659 2.94 -13.31 7.42
C GLN A 659 3.98 -14.42 7.46
N ILE A 660 4.24 -15.03 8.63
CA ILE A 660 5.20 -16.14 8.76
C ILE A 660 4.78 -17.34 7.90
N VAL A 661 3.50 -17.73 7.96
CA VAL A 661 2.96 -18.82 7.13
C VAL A 661 3.08 -18.48 5.65
N SER A 662 2.69 -17.28 5.25
CA SER A 662 2.72 -16.84 3.85
C SER A 662 4.16 -16.77 3.31
N VAL A 663 5.10 -16.19 4.07
CA VAL A 663 6.53 -16.13 3.74
C VAL A 663 7.12 -17.52 3.57
N ALA A 664 6.92 -18.41 4.54
CA ALA A 664 7.44 -19.77 4.48
C ALA A 664 6.90 -20.53 3.27
N THR A 665 5.60 -20.40 2.99
CA THR A 665 4.95 -20.98 1.82
C THR A 665 5.54 -20.44 0.52
N GLN A 666 5.64 -19.10 0.36
CA GLN A 666 6.16 -18.52 -0.87
C GLN A 666 7.62 -18.88 -1.13
N VAL A 667 8.46 -18.88 -0.10
CA VAL A 667 9.87 -19.30 -0.20
C VAL A 667 9.96 -20.78 -0.62
N ALA A 668 9.16 -21.65 -0.01
CA ALA A 668 9.16 -23.08 -0.32
C ALA A 668 8.76 -23.36 -1.78
N ILE A 669 7.67 -22.73 -2.26
CA ILE A 669 7.22 -22.88 -3.66
C ILE A 669 8.29 -22.32 -4.62
N SER A 670 8.83 -21.14 -4.35
CA SER A 670 9.83 -20.51 -5.21
C SER A 670 11.12 -21.35 -5.32
N ARG A 671 11.64 -21.86 -4.20
CA ARG A 671 12.81 -22.76 -4.20
C ARG A 671 12.55 -24.08 -4.91
N ARG A 672 11.33 -24.60 -4.83
CA ARG A 672 10.94 -25.77 -5.61
C ARG A 672 11.00 -25.50 -7.11
N VAL A 673 10.42 -24.39 -7.56
CA VAL A 673 10.48 -23.97 -8.97
C VAL A 673 11.94 -23.83 -9.45
N GLN A 674 12.80 -23.21 -8.64
CA GLN A 674 14.23 -23.09 -8.95
C GLN A 674 14.92 -24.45 -9.04
N ARG A 675 14.70 -25.37 -8.08
CA ARG A 675 15.27 -26.73 -8.14
C ARG A 675 14.82 -27.48 -9.39
N TYR A 676 13.55 -27.36 -9.75
CA TYR A 676 13.01 -27.95 -10.96
C TYR A 676 13.72 -27.40 -12.21
N LYS A 677 13.91 -26.07 -12.28
CA LYS A 677 14.65 -25.40 -13.36
C LYS A 677 16.11 -25.86 -13.47
N LEU A 678 16.80 -25.99 -12.33
CA LEU A 678 18.18 -26.52 -12.30
C LEU A 678 18.25 -27.98 -12.76
N ALA A 679 17.29 -28.81 -12.34
CA ALA A 679 17.22 -30.21 -12.76
C ALA A 679 16.95 -30.37 -14.27
N LEU A 680 16.19 -29.45 -14.89
CA LEU A 680 16.00 -29.42 -16.34
C LEU A 680 17.31 -29.05 -17.06
N ARG A 681 18.00 -27.99 -16.62
CA ARG A 681 19.27 -27.55 -17.21
C ARG A 681 20.33 -28.65 -17.18
N GLY A 682 20.52 -29.28 -16.01
CA GLY A 682 21.51 -30.36 -15.88
C GLY A 682 21.23 -31.56 -16.81
N ARG A 683 19.96 -31.83 -17.14
CA ARG A 683 19.60 -32.86 -18.12
C ARG A 683 19.86 -32.42 -19.56
N GLN A 684 19.50 -31.18 -19.91
CA GLN A 684 19.80 -30.62 -21.23
C GLN A 684 21.31 -30.59 -21.48
N ASP A 685 22.11 -30.21 -20.48
CA ASP A 685 23.57 -30.24 -20.56
C ASP A 685 24.11 -31.67 -20.74
N ALA A 686 23.53 -32.65 -20.05
CA ALA A 686 23.90 -34.05 -20.20
C ALA A 686 23.50 -34.64 -21.57
N GLU A 687 22.33 -34.28 -22.10
CA GLU A 687 21.90 -34.65 -23.46
C GLU A 687 22.81 -34.02 -24.52
N ASN A 688 23.14 -32.73 -24.39
CA ASN A 688 24.07 -32.03 -25.27
C ASN A 688 25.50 -32.62 -25.24
N ARG A 689 25.96 -33.10 -24.07
CA ARG A 689 27.24 -33.83 -23.96
C ARG A 689 27.17 -35.19 -24.67
N ARG A 690 26.05 -35.92 -24.54
CA ARG A 690 25.85 -37.20 -25.23
C ARG A 690 25.82 -37.04 -26.74
N THR A 691 25.07 -36.06 -27.27
CA THR A 691 25.00 -35.79 -28.71
C THR A 691 26.35 -35.35 -29.28
N ARG A 692 27.12 -34.53 -28.54
CA ARG A 692 28.51 -34.20 -28.91
C ARG A 692 29.45 -35.41 -28.89
N SER A 693 29.32 -36.31 -27.91
CA SER A 693 30.15 -37.52 -27.84
C SER A 693 29.82 -38.54 -28.96
N THR A 694 28.59 -38.54 -29.47
CA THR A 694 28.21 -39.38 -30.62
C THR A 694 28.55 -38.75 -31.97
N SER A 695 28.70 -37.42 -32.06
CA SER A 695 29.17 -36.75 -33.28
C SER A 695 30.70 -36.76 -33.43
N ASP A 696 31.46 -37.02 -32.37
CA ASP A 696 32.93 -37.16 -32.39
C ASP A 696 33.42 -38.61 -32.63
N GLN A 697 32.52 -39.56 -32.88
CA GLN A 697 32.89 -40.93 -33.31
C GLN A 697 33.14 -41.07 -34.83
N SER A 698 33.61 -40.01 -35.47
CA SER A 698 34.20 -40.07 -36.82
C SER A 698 35.64 -39.53 -36.79
N THR A 699 36.50 -40.09 -35.94
CA THR A 699 37.95 -40.04 -36.13
C THR A 699 38.42 -41.46 -36.50
N PRO A 700 39.11 -41.66 -37.63
CA PRO A 700 39.64 -42.98 -37.97
C PRO A 700 40.64 -43.42 -36.92
N MET A 701 40.58 -44.70 -36.53
CA MET A 701 41.66 -45.38 -35.80
C MET A 701 42.98 -45.15 -36.54
N ILE A 702 43.88 -44.36 -35.95
CA ILE A 702 45.31 -44.41 -36.27
C ILE A 702 45.96 -45.31 -35.21
N TRP A 703 46.41 -46.46 -35.67
CA TRP A 703 47.31 -47.35 -34.93
C TRP A 703 48.69 -46.69 -34.78
N GLY A 704 49.23 -46.76 -33.56
CA GLY A 704 50.68 -46.72 -33.32
C GLY A 704 51.21 -45.49 -32.60
N TRP A 705 51.52 -45.62 -31.31
CA TRP A 705 52.89 -45.91 -30.83
C TRP A 705 52.92 -45.86 -29.30
N SER A 706 53.51 -46.91 -28.72
CA SER A 706 53.88 -47.06 -27.32
C SER A 706 55.16 -46.29 -27.06
N VAL A 707 55.23 -45.47 -26.01
CA VAL A 707 56.45 -45.29 -25.19
C VAL A 707 56.05 -44.97 -23.75
N ASP A 708 56.70 -45.68 -22.82
CA ASP A 708 56.57 -45.69 -21.38
C ASP A 708 57.02 -44.41 -20.63
N ALA A 709 56.57 -44.35 -19.36
CA ALA A 709 57.26 -43.88 -18.15
C ALA A 709 57.70 -42.40 -18.01
N SER A 710 57.00 -41.66 -17.14
CA SER A 710 57.43 -41.31 -15.77
C SER A 710 56.38 -40.49 -15.02
#